data_AF-A0A2T0URB2-F1
#
_entry.id   AF-A0A2T0URB2-F1
#
_cell.length_a   1.000
_cell.length_b   1.000
_cell.length_c   1.000
_cell.angle_alpha   90.00
_cell.angle_beta   90.00
_cell.angle_gamma   90.00
#
_symmetry.space_group_name_H-M   'P 1'
#
loop_
_entity.id
_entity.type
_entity.pdbx_description
1 polymer ?
#
loop_
_entity_poly.entity_id
_entity_poly.type
_entity_poly.pdbx_seq_one_letter_code
_entity_poly.pdbx_strand_id
1 'polypeptide(L)'
;MPSPRTPHLRRRDLLVGGLAGLAVTAAAAESTRSVWDAASGTPFPEPPRTGPVHLMIGAHPDDCLYFVNPRVARVVEDGADLCTVVLTAGEADGRNTWNTAAPVDYAGYAASRNNGLRRAYALMALGDADAPWDRSRATLGSGQDVELCVLRDRPGVHLVFCSLWTNLGRVTGDFTRLLALWEGRLDASAVLPPAGSPLGAGSTVDRATVRASLAELLDRYRPVAVNTLDLDPDPVAGERLGAEQTGYSDHIDHTAAALFAWEAALGTGATVESWRGYYNRRWPGNLGPADLDAKGAALDAYAWADGGDCGHAPGCGDRLIVGPGAGTTYGHATHPRYTQALVPVETAAGIAPAVVRGGRAAVLRGDRGWDGLGGPVLLPSLAAAGTRLYGIGPELTEDPTAHVRDLYCLDRDTGEWANLGNPAGTGPAARTVGQPAAADDGTTAVACLRHPDGGLAVRTRTAHGWSDWAHLPGPAVHEAPAAVGAAGAFTIVAATPDNIAAWEGDGTAWTQRGLDLPGADGAAHIPAGAVTAEQAPDGRLLIASRAAGGSDVVLHLGQGTAWTGVRVPLEGGILAPTVALGPDGAIAVVCDDGSGAPAALVLDLDDLDGAAGELALLSRPWTRGDVTVLKRPAAAFGSDGSLRLWAVAADGELWTAQAGPGAPPPVGWESAA
;
A
#
# COMPACT_ATOMS: atom_id res chain seq x y z
N MET A 1 -32.74 5.64 91.04
CA MET A 1 -32.11 6.33 89.90
C MET A 1 -31.06 5.39 89.30
N PRO A 2 -31.11 5.08 88.00
CA PRO A 2 -30.20 4.13 87.36
C PRO A 2 -28.92 4.82 86.84
N SER A 3 -27.80 4.08 86.87
CA SER A 3 -26.47 4.49 86.39
C SER A 3 -26.38 4.63 84.85
N PRO A 4 -25.46 5.47 84.30
CA PRO A 4 -25.30 5.64 82.87
C PRO A 4 -24.52 4.50 82.23
N ARG A 5 -24.95 4.07 81.04
CA ARG A 5 -24.27 3.09 80.18
C ARG A 5 -23.14 3.74 79.38
N THR A 6 -21.98 3.08 79.33
CA THR A 6 -20.87 3.37 78.41
C THR A 6 -21.19 2.99 76.97
N PRO A 7 -20.79 3.78 75.96
CA PRO A 7 -21.01 3.45 74.56
C PRO A 7 -19.98 2.41 74.07
N HIS A 8 -20.47 1.31 73.50
CA HIS A 8 -19.64 0.35 72.76
C HIS A 8 -19.48 0.82 71.31
N LEU A 9 -18.24 1.15 70.92
CA LEU A 9 -17.85 1.31 69.52
C LEU A 9 -17.86 -0.08 68.85
N ARG A 10 -18.62 -0.23 67.77
CA ARG A 10 -18.72 -1.49 67.00
C ARG A 10 -17.50 -1.63 66.09
N ARG A 11 -16.88 -2.82 66.10
CA ARG A 11 -15.75 -3.24 65.23
C ARG A 11 -15.99 -3.13 63.70
N ARG A 12 -17.15 -2.66 63.23
CA ARG A 12 -17.49 -2.56 61.80
C ARG A 12 -17.15 -1.21 61.15
N ASP A 13 -16.87 -0.16 61.94
CA ASP A 13 -16.57 1.17 61.37
C ASP A 13 -15.07 1.36 61.02
N LEU A 14 -14.20 0.42 61.43
CA LEU A 14 -12.76 0.46 61.15
C LEU A 14 -12.35 -0.23 59.83
N LEU A 15 -13.23 -1.00 59.19
CA LEU A 15 -12.93 -1.69 57.92
C LEU A 15 -13.34 -0.89 56.67
N VAL A 16 -14.29 0.04 56.80
CA VAL A 16 -14.74 0.88 55.67
C VAL A 16 -13.82 2.08 55.46
N GLY A 17 -13.16 2.59 56.51
CA GLY A 17 -12.18 3.68 56.41
C GLY A 17 -10.84 3.28 55.77
N GLY A 18 -10.44 2.00 55.87
CA GLY A 18 -9.17 1.50 55.30
C GLY A 18 -9.19 1.29 53.79
N LEU A 19 -10.33 0.84 53.23
CA LEU A 19 -10.51 0.64 51.78
C LEU A 19 -10.69 1.97 51.03
N ALA A 20 -11.40 2.94 51.61
CA ALA A 20 -11.53 4.28 51.04
C ALA A 20 -10.20 5.06 51.09
N GLY A 21 -9.43 4.90 52.17
CA GLY A 21 -8.08 5.48 52.28
C GLY A 21 -7.11 4.94 51.24
N LEU A 22 -7.08 3.62 51.02
CA LEU A 22 -6.25 2.97 49.99
C LEU A 22 -6.63 3.39 48.57
N ALA A 23 -7.93 3.48 48.25
CA ALA A 23 -8.41 3.92 46.95
C ALA A 23 -8.09 5.40 46.67
N VAL A 24 -8.19 6.27 47.68
CA VAL A 24 -7.83 7.70 47.54
C VAL A 24 -6.31 7.89 47.43
N THR A 25 -5.49 7.12 48.16
CA THR A 25 -4.03 7.15 47.98
C THR A 25 -3.57 6.55 46.65
N ALA A 26 -4.24 5.51 46.13
CA ALA A 26 -3.95 4.95 44.82
C ALA A 26 -4.32 5.94 43.71
N ALA A 27 -5.52 6.52 43.75
CA ALA A 27 -5.95 7.55 42.80
C ALA A 27 -5.06 8.81 42.86
N ALA A 28 -4.63 9.24 44.06
CA ALA A 28 -3.71 10.36 44.21
C ALA A 28 -2.26 10.03 43.76
N ALA A 29 -1.78 8.80 43.99
CA ALA A 29 -0.49 8.32 43.51
C ALA A 29 -0.47 8.16 41.97
N GLU A 30 -1.58 7.71 41.39
CA GLU A 30 -1.79 7.58 39.95
C GLU A 30 -1.94 8.94 39.28
N SER A 31 -2.63 9.89 39.94
CA SER A 31 -2.71 11.29 39.50
C SER A 31 -1.36 12.01 39.59
N THR A 32 -0.59 11.79 40.65
CA THR A 32 0.74 12.40 40.82
C THR A 32 1.78 11.78 39.89
N ARG A 33 1.70 10.46 39.63
CA ARG A 33 2.51 9.79 38.61
C ARG A 33 2.12 10.25 37.20
N SER A 34 0.83 10.39 36.89
CA SER A 34 0.34 10.96 35.63
C SER A 34 0.83 12.39 35.40
N VAL A 35 0.83 13.23 36.44
CA VAL A 35 1.36 14.60 36.38
C VAL A 35 2.89 14.61 36.25
N TRP A 36 3.59 13.69 36.91
CA TRP A 36 5.05 13.56 36.82
C TRP A 36 5.49 13.03 35.44
N ASP A 37 4.83 12.00 34.91
CA ASP A 37 5.08 11.42 33.60
C ASP A 37 4.78 12.45 32.48
N ALA A 38 3.74 13.29 32.64
CA ALA A 38 3.49 14.42 31.76
C ALA A 38 4.64 15.47 31.78
N ALA A 39 5.25 15.70 32.96
CA ALA A 39 6.34 16.66 33.14
C ALA A 39 7.71 16.13 32.69
N SER A 40 8.00 14.84 32.90
CA SER A 40 9.29 14.23 32.52
C SER A 40 9.31 13.62 31.11
N GLY A 41 8.15 13.49 30.46
CA GLY A 41 7.99 12.65 29.28
C GLY A 41 7.98 11.19 29.70
N THR A 42 7.03 10.41 29.21
CA THR A 42 7.02 8.97 29.45
C THR A 42 7.99 8.32 28.46
N PRO A 43 8.83 7.34 28.88
CA PRO A 43 9.59 6.54 27.93
C PRO A 43 8.65 5.94 26.88
N PHE A 44 9.06 5.97 25.62
CA PHE A 44 8.29 5.38 24.54
C PHE A 44 8.14 3.86 24.80
N PRO A 45 6.92 3.33 25.00
CA PRO A 45 6.71 1.94 25.40
C PRO A 45 7.25 0.99 24.33
N GLU A 46 7.72 -0.18 24.74
CA GLU A 46 8.00 -1.24 23.77
C GLU A 46 6.66 -1.75 23.21
N PRO A 47 6.50 -1.86 21.88
CA PRO A 47 5.30 -2.47 21.32
C PRO A 47 5.14 -3.91 21.85
N PRO A 48 3.91 -4.37 22.13
CA PRO A 48 3.69 -5.67 22.73
C PRO A 48 4.11 -6.83 21.81
N ARG A 49 4.09 -6.64 20.48
CA ARG A 49 4.46 -7.63 19.46
C ARG A 49 3.66 -8.94 19.63
N THR A 50 2.37 -8.80 19.85
CA THR A 50 1.44 -9.94 19.97
C THR A 50 1.15 -10.62 18.63
N GLY A 51 1.39 -9.90 17.52
CA GLY A 51 1.36 -10.41 16.16
C GLY A 51 2.43 -9.71 15.30
N PRO A 52 2.41 -9.91 13.98
CA PRO A 52 3.25 -9.15 13.06
C PRO A 52 3.04 -7.65 13.23
N VAL A 53 4.11 -6.87 13.16
CA VAL A 53 4.04 -5.42 13.37
C VAL A 53 4.03 -4.72 12.02
N HIS A 54 2.98 -3.93 11.76
CA HIS A 54 2.90 -3.03 10.62
C HIS A 54 3.18 -1.59 11.07
N LEU A 55 3.89 -0.84 10.25
CA LEU A 55 4.10 0.58 10.45
C LEU A 55 3.49 1.35 9.28
N MET A 56 2.55 2.26 9.54
CA MET A 56 2.04 3.22 8.56
C MET A 56 2.71 4.56 8.80
N ILE A 57 3.28 5.17 7.75
CA ILE A 57 3.85 6.52 7.79
C ILE A 57 3.09 7.37 6.79
N GLY A 58 2.34 8.36 7.30
CA GLY A 58 1.51 9.27 6.51
C GLY A 58 1.81 10.74 6.79
N ALA A 59 1.35 11.60 5.90
CA ALA A 59 1.44 13.04 6.10
C ALA A 59 0.34 13.53 7.05
N HIS A 60 -0.90 13.08 6.84
CA HIS A 60 -2.09 13.57 7.53
C HIS A 60 -2.87 12.46 8.25
N PRO A 61 -3.73 12.80 9.23
CA PRO A 61 -4.51 11.82 9.97
C PRO A 61 -5.47 10.95 9.14
N ASP A 62 -5.88 11.38 7.95
CA ASP A 62 -6.84 10.67 7.09
C ASP A 62 -6.19 9.76 6.04
N ASP A 63 -4.90 9.91 5.75
CA ASP A 63 -4.22 9.26 4.62
C ASP A 63 -4.46 7.75 4.55
N CYS A 64 -4.32 7.06 5.70
CA CYS A 64 -4.54 5.63 5.79
C CYS A 64 -6.00 5.22 5.54
N LEU A 65 -6.97 6.06 5.94
CA LEU A 65 -8.40 5.79 5.77
C LEU A 65 -8.84 6.06 4.33
N TYR A 66 -8.29 7.09 3.67
CA TYR A 66 -8.61 7.41 2.28
C TYR A 66 -7.95 6.47 1.28
N PHE A 67 -6.67 6.15 1.48
CA PHE A 67 -5.87 5.61 0.38
C PHE A 67 -5.41 4.18 0.62
N VAL A 68 -5.38 3.72 1.87
CA VAL A 68 -4.87 2.39 2.23
C VAL A 68 -6.02 1.45 2.63
N ASN A 69 -7.06 1.94 3.32
CA ASN A 69 -8.22 1.13 3.65
C ASN A 69 -8.91 0.56 2.38
N PRO A 70 -9.37 -0.71 2.43
CA PRO A 70 -9.56 -1.53 3.64
C PRO A 70 -8.35 -2.39 4.05
N ARG A 71 -7.16 -2.22 3.46
CA ARG A 71 -5.96 -3.01 3.84
C ARG A 71 -5.62 -2.90 5.33
N VAL A 72 -5.66 -1.69 5.89
CA VAL A 72 -5.33 -1.47 7.30
C VAL A 72 -6.33 -2.15 8.22
N ALA A 73 -7.62 -2.08 7.92
CA ALA A 73 -8.65 -2.80 8.66
C ALA A 73 -8.39 -4.32 8.70
N ARG A 74 -8.07 -4.92 7.54
CA ARG A 74 -7.83 -6.37 7.42
C ARG A 74 -6.64 -6.85 8.24
N VAL A 75 -5.49 -6.17 8.16
CA VAL A 75 -4.31 -6.62 8.94
C VAL A 75 -4.55 -6.50 10.44
N VAL A 76 -5.32 -5.51 10.89
CA VAL A 76 -5.73 -5.37 12.29
C VAL A 76 -6.69 -6.49 12.71
N GLU A 77 -7.67 -6.82 11.85
CA GLU A 77 -8.60 -7.93 12.04
C GLU A 77 -7.87 -9.29 12.13
N ASP A 78 -6.82 -9.49 11.32
CA ASP A 78 -5.92 -10.65 11.35
C ASP A 78 -4.98 -10.69 12.57
N GLY A 79 -5.09 -9.72 13.48
CA GLY A 79 -4.35 -9.68 14.73
C GLY A 79 -2.97 -9.03 14.64
N ALA A 80 -2.64 -8.33 13.55
CA ALA A 80 -1.42 -7.54 13.47
C ALA A 80 -1.41 -6.42 14.52
N ASP A 81 -0.23 -6.14 15.06
CA ASP A 81 0.02 -4.91 15.78
C ASP A 81 0.32 -3.79 14.76
N LEU A 82 -0.14 -2.58 15.05
CA LEU A 82 -0.09 -1.47 14.09
C LEU A 82 0.37 -0.20 14.79
N CYS A 83 1.39 0.45 14.24
CA CYS A 83 1.75 1.81 14.58
C CYS A 83 1.53 2.74 13.39
N THR A 84 0.77 3.81 13.57
CA THR A 84 0.57 4.83 12.53
C THR A 84 1.24 6.13 12.95
N VAL A 85 2.23 6.55 12.18
CA VAL A 85 2.98 7.79 12.35
C VAL A 85 2.41 8.84 11.41
N VAL A 86 1.92 9.94 11.97
CA VAL A 86 1.41 11.09 11.23
C VAL A 86 2.39 12.24 11.37
N LEU A 87 3.00 12.64 10.26
CA LEU A 87 4.08 13.63 10.28
C LEU A 87 3.58 15.05 10.52
N THR A 88 2.47 15.46 9.92
CA THR A 88 1.99 16.85 9.98
C THR A 88 0.86 17.01 11.01
N ALA A 89 0.57 18.25 11.40
CA ALA A 89 -0.58 18.54 12.27
C ALA A 89 -1.93 18.48 11.53
N GLY A 90 -1.93 18.40 10.20
CA GLY A 90 -3.16 18.27 9.41
C GLY A 90 -4.14 19.44 9.55
N GLU A 91 -3.65 20.64 9.88
CA GLU A 91 -4.44 21.79 10.28
C GLU A 91 -5.10 22.58 9.13
N ALA A 92 -4.72 22.27 7.88
CA ALA A 92 -5.20 22.91 6.65
C ALA A 92 -5.28 24.45 6.73
N ASP A 93 -6.48 25.05 6.60
CA ASP A 93 -6.71 26.50 6.74
C ASP A 93 -7.16 26.92 8.16
N GLY A 94 -7.17 25.97 9.10
CA GLY A 94 -7.58 26.13 10.48
C GLY A 94 -9.08 26.21 10.70
N ARG A 95 -9.91 25.84 9.71
CA ARG A 95 -11.38 25.83 9.86
C ARG A 95 -11.94 24.43 9.70
N ASN A 96 -12.45 23.88 10.80
CA ASN A 96 -13.21 22.63 10.78
C ASN A 96 -14.67 22.85 10.34
N THR A 97 -14.87 23.55 9.22
CA THR A 97 -16.18 23.90 8.65
C THR A 97 -16.03 24.49 7.26
N TRP A 98 -17.03 24.26 6.40
CA TRP A 98 -17.15 24.91 5.09
C TRP A 98 -17.46 26.42 5.17
N ASN A 99 -17.81 26.94 6.35
CA ASN A 99 -18.01 28.36 6.55
C ASN A 99 -16.66 29.11 6.58
N THR A 100 -16.28 29.69 5.45
CA THR A 100 -15.02 30.45 5.31
C THR A 100 -14.96 31.71 6.19
N ALA A 101 -16.09 32.17 6.74
CA ALA A 101 -16.14 33.28 7.70
C ALA A 101 -15.92 32.83 9.15
N ALA A 102 -15.84 31.52 9.42
CA ALA A 102 -15.54 31.01 10.75
C ALA A 102 -14.14 31.47 11.23
N PRO A 103 -13.95 31.69 12.54
CA PRO A 103 -12.63 31.94 13.11
C PRO A 103 -11.65 30.83 12.77
N VAL A 104 -10.39 31.21 12.55
CA VAL A 104 -9.29 30.26 12.36
C VAL A 104 -8.88 29.70 13.72
N ASP A 105 -8.84 28.38 13.83
CA ASP A 105 -8.34 27.63 14.97
C ASP A 105 -7.56 26.41 14.47
N TYR A 106 -6.28 26.63 14.14
CA TYR A 106 -5.39 25.57 13.66
C TYR A 106 -5.22 24.43 14.68
N ALA A 107 -5.04 24.78 15.96
CA ALA A 107 -4.85 23.79 17.03
C ALA A 107 -6.12 22.99 17.30
N GLY A 108 -7.28 23.64 17.29
CA GLY A 108 -8.58 22.98 17.43
C GLY A 108 -8.88 22.07 16.25
N TYR A 109 -8.63 22.50 15.01
CA TYR A 109 -8.87 21.65 13.85
C TYR A 109 -7.94 20.42 13.84
N ALA A 110 -6.65 20.60 14.12
CA ALA A 110 -5.71 19.48 14.28
C ALA A 110 -6.19 18.49 15.36
N ALA A 111 -6.69 18.98 16.50
CA ALA A 111 -7.22 18.14 17.56
C ALA A 111 -8.45 17.34 17.13
N SER A 112 -9.38 17.95 16.38
CA SER A 112 -10.56 17.25 15.86
C SER A 112 -10.18 16.10 14.92
N ARG A 113 -9.21 16.29 14.03
CA ARG A 113 -8.75 15.24 13.10
C ARG A 113 -8.03 14.11 13.84
N ASN A 114 -7.16 14.43 14.82
CA ASN A 114 -6.51 13.41 15.65
C ASN A 114 -7.51 12.60 16.47
N ASN A 115 -8.57 13.24 16.99
CA ASN A 115 -9.69 12.55 17.64
C ASN A 115 -10.43 11.62 16.67
N GLY A 116 -10.75 12.10 15.46
CA GLY A 116 -11.40 11.28 14.44
C GLY A 116 -10.58 10.04 14.09
N LEU A 117 -9.26 10.19 13.96
CA LEU A 117 -8.39 9.04 13.64
C LEU A 117 -8.39 8.00 14.76
N ARG A 118 -8.31 8.44 16.02
CA ARG A 118 -8.43 7.57 17.20
C ARG A 118 -9.76 6.79 17.17
N ARG A 119 -10.87 7.47 16.86
CA ARG A 119 -12.19 6.83 16.76
C ARG A 119 -12.26 5.80 15.64
N ALA A 120 -11.74 6.12 14.46
CA ALA A 120 -11.73 5.19 13.33
C ALA A 120 -10.88 3.94 13.63
N TYR A 121 -9.72 4.09 14.27
CA TYR A 121 -8.88 2.96 14.65
C TYR A 121 -9.50 2.12 15.76
N ALA A 122 -10.15 2.75 16.74
CA ALA A 122 -10.90 2.06 17.78
C ALA A 122 -12.05 1.23 17.18
N LEU A 123 -12.79 1.80 16.22
CA LEU A 123 -13.83 1.09 15.49
C LEU A 123 -13.28 -0.11 14.71
N MET A 124 -12.21 0.07 13.93
CA MET A 124 -11.62 -1.02 13.15
C MET A 124 -11.05 -2.13 14.04
N ALA A 125 -10.45 -1.79 15.19
CA ALA A 125 -9.79 -2.77 16.05
C ALA A 125 -10.73 -3.47 17.04
N LEU A 126 -11.79 -2.80 17.49
CA LEU A 126 -12.64 -3.26 18.59
C LEU A 126 -14.15 -3.25 18.27
N GLY A 127 -14.55 -2.72 17.12
CA GLY A 127 -15.96 -2.48 16.80
C GLY A 127 -16.60 -1.35 17.63
N ASP A 128 -15.81 -0.58 18.37
CA ASP A 128 -16.25 0.51 19.24
C ASP A 128 -15.43 1.78 18.98
N ALA A 129 -16.06 2.79 18.39
CA ALA A 129 -15.40 4.06 18.08
C ALA A 129 -15.04 4.89 19.32
N ASP A 130 -15.69 4.64 20.46
CA ASP A 130 -15.49 5.39 21.70
C ASP A 130 -14.52 4.69 22.67
N ALA A 131 -13.90 3.58 22.25
CA ALA A 131 -12.93 2.86 23.06
C ALA A 131 -11.77 3.78 23.48
N PRO A 132 -11.32 3.70 24.74
CA PRO A 132 -10.47 4.72 25.31
C PRO A 132 -9.00 4.58 24.90
N TRP A 133 -8.33 5.73 24.79
CA TRP A 133 -6.91 5.84 24.46
C TRP A 133 -6.12 6.44 25.61
N ASP A 134 -4.93 5.89 25.87
CA ASP A 134 -3.94 6.49 26.74
C ASP A 134 -3.06 7.43 25.92
N ARG A 135 -3.01 8.71 26.32
CA ARG A 135 -2.32 9.77 25.59
C ARG A 135 -1.17 10.31 26.43
N SER A 136 0.01 10.40 25.84
CA SER A 136 1.20 10.92 26.53
C SER A 136 2.13 11.65 25.57
N ARG A 137 3.00 12.50 26.13
CA ARG A 137 4.15 13.03 25.40
C ARG A 137 5.30 12.03 25.54
N ALA A 138 5.88 11.64 24.42
CA ALA A 138 7.10 10.85 24.38
C ALA A 138 8.20 11.66 23.68
N THR A 139 9.42 11.61 24.21
CA THR A 139 10.60 12.22 23.58
C THR A 139 11.41 11.11 22.94
N LEU A 140 11.59 11.18 21.62
CA LEU A 140 12.43 10.26 20.86
C LEU A 140 13.90 10.55 21.13
N GLY A 141 14.79 9.58 20.90
CA GLY A 141 16.24 9.73 20.99
C GLY A 141 16.81 10.81 20.06
N SER A 142 16.09 11.16 18.99
CA SER A 142 16.37 12.33 18.14
C SER A 142 16.19 13.67 18.84
N GLY A 143 15.53 13.70 20.00
CA GLY A 143 15.13 14.90 20.73
C GLY A 143 13.75 15.43 20.33
N GLN A 144 13.07 14.80 19.36
CA GLN A 144 11.72 15.18 18.96
C GLN A 144 10.68 14.73 19.99
N ASP A 145 9.84 15.67 20.43
CA ASP A 145 8.63 15.36 21.19
C ASP A 145 7.50 14.95 20.23
N VAL A 146 6.80 13.87 20.56
CA VAL A 146 5.63 13.36 19.82
C VAL A 146 4.47 13.07 20.78
N GLU A 147 3.23 13.22 20.31
CA GLU A 147 2.06 12.71 21.04
C GLU A 147 1.89 11.23 20.69
N LEU A 148 2.06 10.37 21.69
CA LEU A 148 1.79 8.94 21.58
C LEU A 148 0.41 8.63 22.13
N CYS A 149 -0.39 7.92 21.33
CA CYS A 149 -1.68 7.38 21.72
C CYS A 149 -1.63 5.85 21.65
N VAL A 150 -1.99 5.17 22.75
CA VAL A 150 -2.10 3.71 22.83
C VAL A 150 -3.55 3.33 23.06
N LEU A 151 -4.11 2.45 22.24
CA LEU A 151 -5.49 1.98 22.42
C LEU A 151 -5.55 1.03 23.62
N ARG A 152 -6.28 1.40 24.67
CA ARG A 152 -6.16 0.74 25.99
C ARG A 152 -6.51 -0.75 25.95
N ASP A 153 -7.60 -1.08 25.27
CA ASP A 153 -8.12 -2.45 25.19
C ASP A 153 -7.56 -3.23 23.99
N ARG A 154 -6.68 -2.61 23.20
CA ARG A 154 -5.85 -3.25 22.16
C ARG A 154 -4.48 -2.55 22.11
N PRO A 155 -3.59 -2.80 23.10
CA PRO A 155 -2.34 -2.06 23.25
C PRO A 155 -1.28 -2.35 22.16
N GLY A 156 -1.60 -3.19 21.17
CA GLY A 156 -0.80 -3.34 19.95
C GLY A 156 -1.10 -2.29 18.89
N VAL A 157 -2.10 -1.43 19.10
CA VAL A 157 -2.50 -0.36 18.16
C VAL A 157 -2.09 1.00 18.71
N HIS A 158 -1.15 1.64 18.02
CA HIS A 158 -0.54 2.92 18.40
C HIS A 158 -0.73 3.99 17.32
N LEU A 159 -0.92 5.25 17.74
CA LEU A 159 -0.82 6.43 16.89
C LEU A 159 0.27 7.36 17.41
N VAL A 160 1.14 7.84 16.54
CA VAL A 160 2.23 8.77 16.84
C VAL A 160 2.01 10.04 16.02
N PHE A 161 1.74 11.16 16.70
CA PHE A 161 1.57 12.45 16.04
C PHE A 161 2.81 13.33 16.23
N CYS A 162 3.48 13.65 15.13
CA CYS A 162 4.65 14.54 15.10
C CYS A 162 4.26 16.01 15.03
N SER A 163 3.05 16.31 14.53
CA SER A 163 2.43 17.63 14.55
C SER A 163 3.26 18.75 13.90
N LEU A 164 4.00 18.45 12.82
CA LEU A 164 4.72 19.45 12.04
C LEU A 164 3.73 20.42 11.37
N TRP A 165 3.95 21.73 11.54
CA TRP A 165 3.05 22.77 11.04
C TRP A 165 3.34 23.10 9.58
N THR A 166 2.55 22.55 8.65
CA THR A 166 2.76 22.69 7.19
C THR A 166 1.93 23.79 6.55
N ASN A 167 1.21 24.61 7.30
CA ASN A 167 0.51 25.80 6.79
C ASN A 167 0.85 27.08 7.56
N LEU A 168 1.92 27.10 8.36
CA LEU A 168 2.40 28.32 9.03
C LEU A 168 2.62 29.49 8.06
N GLY A 169 2.99 29.18 6.82
CA GLY A 169 3.09 30.15 5.73
C GLY A 169 1.85 30.97 5.44
N ARG A 170 0.65 30.49 5.81
CA ARG A 170 -0.59 31.28 5.70
C ARG A 170 -0.62 32.44 6.69
N VAL A 171 0.18 32.37 7.75
CA VAL A 171 0.33 33.41 8.78
C VAL A 171 1.56 34.26 8.50
N THR A 172 2.69 33.64 8.11
CA THR A 172 3.97 34.35 7.95
C THR A 172 4.20 34.89 6.55
N GLY A 173 3.59 34.29 5.53
CA GLY A 173 3.85 34.55 4.11
C GLY A 173 4.89 33.62 3.48
N ASP A 174 5.64 32.84 4.28
CA ASP A 174 6.73 31.97 3.81
C ASP A 174 6.23 30.57 3.47
N PHE A 175 6.70 29.98 2.37
CA PHE A 175 6.30 28.61 2.01
C PHE A 175 6.80 27.59 3.04
N THR A 176 5.89 27.08 3.85
CA THR A 176 6.15 26.05 4.85
C THR A 176 5.43 24.78 4.41
N ARG A 177 6.14 23.72 4.04
CA ARG A 177 5.57 22.39 3.67
C ARG A 177 6.54 21.29 4.05
N LEU A 178 6.05 20.06 4.17
CA LEU A 178 6.90 18.90 4.42
C LEU A 178 7.87 18.68 3.26
N LEU A 179 7.44 18.94 2.01
CA LEU A 179 8.36 18.84 0.86
C LEU A 179 9.48 19.87 0.91
N ALA A 180 9.22 21.10 1.37
CA ALA A 180 10.28 22.09 1.52
C ALA A 180 11.31 21.66 2.58
N LEU A 181 10.86 20.97 3.64
CA LEU A 181 11.75 20.39 4.64
C LEU A 181 12.61 19.25 4.05
N TRP A 182 12.01 18.38 3.23
CA TRP A 182 12.73 17.32 2.52
C TRP A 182 13.81 17.87 1.58
N GLU A 183 13.45 18.85 0.75
CA GLU A 183 14.33 19.45 -0.27
C GLU A 183 15.38 20.42 0.33
N GLY A 184 15.40 20.60 1.65
CA GLY A 184 16.32 21.54 2.32
C GLY A 184 16.01 23.02 2.07
N ARG A 185 14.81 23.34 1.54
CA ARG A 185 14.34 24.72 1.34
C ARG A 185 13.73 25.33 2.60
N LEU A 186 13.40 24.50 3.59
CA LEU A 186 12.97 24.89 4.92
C LEU A 186 13.95 24.28 5.93
N ASP A 187 14.62 25.12 6.71
CA ASP A 187 15.63 24.67 7.69
C ASP A 187 15.00 23.78 8.79
N ALA A 188 13.87 24.22 9.34
CA ALA A 188 13.11 23.46 10.32
C ALA A 188 11.62 23.83 10.29
N SER A 189 10.76 22.87 10.60
CA SER A 189 9.31 23.07 10.75
C SER A 189 8.96 23.28 12.22
N ALA A 190 8.12 24.28 12.51
CA ALA A 190 7.55 24.44 13.84
C ALA A 190 6.57 23.31 14.16
N VAL A 191 6.49 22.89 15.41
CA VAL A 191 5.43 21.99 15.89
C VAL A 191 4.21 22.82 16.26
N LEU A 192 3.03 22.40 15.79
CA LEU A 192 1.73 22.93 16.19
C LEU A 192 1.07 21.95 17.17
N PRO A 193 1.10 22.19 18.49
CA PRO A 193 0.41 21.34 19.44
C PRO A 193 -1.10 21.38 19.19
N PRO A 194 -1.76 20.24 18.92
CA PRO A 194 -3.22 20.19 18.87
C PRO A 194 -3.82 20.65 20.20
N ALA A 195 -5.01 21.25 20.17
CA ALA A 195 -5.71 21.66 21.39
C ALA A 195 -5.92 20.45 22.34
N GLY A 196 -5.47 20.57 23.59
CA GLY A 196 -5.53 19.48 24.58
C GLY A 196 -4.51 18.35 24.35
N SER A 197 -3.52 18.56 23.48
CA SER A 197 -2.34 17.69 23.35
C SER A 197 -1.42 17.78 24.57
N PRO A 198 -0.72 16.69 24.95
CA PRO A 198 0.36 16.74 25.94
C PRO A 198 1.64 17.40 25.38
N LEU A 199 1.69 17.75 24.09
CA LEU A 199 2.83 18.45 23.49
C LEU A 199 2.96 19.90 24.00
N GLY A 200 4.20 20.32 24.25
CA GLY A 200 4.54 21.71 24.55
C GLY A 200 4.63 22.57 23.29
N ALA A 201 4.39 23.88 23.41
CA ALA A 201 4.60 24.82 22.32
C ALA A 201 6.09 25.16 22.15
N GLY A 202 6.49 25.49 20.91
CA GLY A 202 7.77 26.16 20.64
C GLY A 202 8.96 25.27 20.25
N SER A 203 8.73 23.99 19.96
CA SER A 203 9.76 23.14 19.33
C SER A 203 9.78 23.29 17.81
N THR A 204 10.97 23.15 17.22
CA THR A 204 11.17 23.04 15.78
C THR A 204 11.86 21.73 15.46
N VAL A 205 11.52 21.12 14.33
CA VAL A 205 12.04 19.84 13.87
C VAL A 205 12.64 20.04 12.48
N ASP A 206 13.94 19.77 12.35
CA ASP A 206 14.64 19.81 11.07
C ASP A 206 14.54 18.45 10.34
N ARG A 207 15.02 18.42 9.10
CA ARG A 207 15.01 17.21 8.27
C ARG A 207 15.78 16.05 8.91
N ALA A 208 16.93 16.33 9.50
CA ALA A 208 17.78 15.30 10.13
C ALA A 208 17.06 14.64 11.32
N THR A 209 16.32 15.43 12.08
CA THR A 209 15.50 14.99 13.20
C THR A 209 14.36 14.09 12.72
N VAL A 210 13.64 14.45 11.65
CA VAL A 210 12.60 13.58 11.07
C VAL A 210 13.19 12.22 10.67
N ARG A 211 14.34 12.22 9.97
CA ARG A 211 15.03 10.99 9.56
C ARG A 211 15.42 10.12 10.75
N ALA A 212 16.02 10.73 11.78
CA ALA A 212 16.44 10.03 12.98
C ALA A 212 15.24 9.45 13.76
N SER A 213 14.15 10.21 13.90
CA SER A 213 12.91 9.77 14.53
C SER A 213 12.29 8.57 13.80
N LEU A 214 12.21 8.61 12.47
CA LEU A 214 11.67 7.49 11.70
C LEU A 214 12.56 6.24 11.76
N ALA A 215 13.89 6.41 11.70
CA ALA A 215 14.82 5.30 11.87
C ALA A 215 14.71 4.67 13.27
N GLU A 216 14.57 5.48 14.32
CA GLU A 216 14.33 5.01 15.69
C GLU A 216 13.00 4.25 15.80
N LEU A 217 11.92 4.76 15.20
CA LEU A 217 10.63 4.06 15.20
C LEU A 217 10.71 2.74 14.42
N LEU A 218 11.41 2.69 13.28
CA LEU A 218 11.63 1.45 12.55
C LEU A 218 12.43 0.43 13.34
N ASP A 219 13.52 0.84 14.01
CA ASP A 219 14.30 -0.03 14.90
C ASP A 219 13.49 -0.48 16.12
N ARG A 220 12.69 0.43 16.68
CA ARG A 220 11.84 0.15 17.83
C ARG A 220 10.70 -0.81 17.50
N TYR A 221 10.03 -0.64 16.37
CA TYR A 221 8.90 -1.50 16.01
C TYR A 221 9.32 -2.75 15.25
N ARG A 222 10.47 -2.75 14.56
CA ARG A 222 10.93 -3.83 13.65
C ARG A 222 9.78 -4.35 12.79
N PRO A 223 9.12 -3.48 12.01
CA PRO A 223 7.93 -3.87 11.29
C PRO A 223 8.25 -4.91 10.22
N VAL A 224 7.31 -5.82 9.98
CA VAL A 224 7.36 -6.74 8.84
C VAL A 224 6.98 -6.03 7.54
N ALA A 225 6.14 -5.00 7.65
CA ALA A 225 5.71 -4.16 6.54
C ALA A 225 5.66 -2.67 6.92
N VAL A 226 6.13 -1.81 6.01
CA VAL A 226 6.04 -0.36 6.10
C VAL A 226 5.10 0.15 5.01
N ASN A 227 3.98 0.72 5.41
CA ASN A 227 2.98 1.33 4.54
C ASN A 227 3.23 2.84 4.45
N THR A 228 3.18 3.40 3.24
CA THR A 228 3.27 4.84 2.97
C THR A 228 2.50 5.20 1.70
N LEU A 229 2.22 6.48 1.47
CA LEU A 229 1.69 6.93 0.18
C LEU A 229 2.77 6.94 -0.92
N ASP A 230 2.39 7.38 -2.11
CA ASP A 230 3.20 7.30 -3.32
C ASP A 230 4.36 8.30 -3.30
N LEU A 231 5.60 7.78 -3.35
CA LEU A 231 6.80 8.60 -3.54
C LEU A 231 6.92 9.09 -4.99
N ASP A 232 6.09 8.63 -5.92
CA ASP A 232 6.17 8.86 -7.36
C ASP A 232 4.78 9.16 -7.96
N PRO A 233 4.13 10.28 -7.57
CA PRO A 233 2.78 10.60 -8.01
C PRO A 233 2.73 10.83 -9.52
N ASP A 234 1.67 10.35 -10.17
CA ASP A 234 1.51 10.49 -11.62
C ASP A 234 1.32 11.96 -12.04
N PRO A 235 1.86 12.35 -13.21
CA PRO A 235 1.58 13.63 -13.81
C PRO A 235 0.10 13.70 -14.22
N VAL A 236 -0.52 14.85 -14.01
CA VAL A 236 -1.91 15.09 -14.42
C VAL A 236 -2.05 16.40 -15.17
N ALA A 237 -2.86 16.37 -16.23
CA ALA A 237 -3.32 17.56 -16.93
C ALA A 237 -4.77 17.87 -16.54
N GLY A 238 -5.13 19.15 -16.59
CA GLY A 238 -6.50 19.62 -16.33
C GLY A 238 -6.74 20.11 -14.91
N GLU A 239 -8.00 20.16 -14.52
CA GLU A 239 -8.42 20.67 -13.21
C GLU A 239 -7.96 19.76 -12.07
N ARG A 240 -7.60 20.39 -10.95
CA ARG A 240 -7.24 19.69 -9.71
C ARG A 240 -8.46 19.02 -9.11
N LEU A 241 -8.36 17.75 -8.78
CA LEU A 241 -9.39 16.98 -8.09
C LEU A 241 -9.06 16.87 -6.60
N GLY A 242 -9.56 17.81 -5.79
CA GLY A 242 -9.33 17.81 -4.35
C GLY A 242 -8.02 18.51 -4.00
N ALA A 243 -7.16 17.87 -3.19
CA ALA A 243 -5.96 18.51 -2.66
C ALA A 243 -4.68 18.21 -3.49
N GLU A 244 -4.81 17.63 -4.68
CA GLU A 244 -3.71 17.42 -5.65
C GLU A 244 -2.83 18.67 -5.80
N GLN A 245 -1.51 18.53 -5.93
CA GLN A 245 -0.64 19.65 -6.27
C GLN A 245 -0.70 20.00 -7.76
N THR A 246 -0.21 21.17 -8.15
CA THR A 246 -0.18 21.55 -9.58
C THR A 246 0.68 20.57 -10.37
N GLY A 247 0.11 19.98 -11.43
CA GLY A 247 0.81 19.10 -12.37
C GLY A 247 0.94 17.64 -11.93
N TYR A 248 0.52 17.29 -10.70
CA TYR A 248 0.60 15.92 -10.20
C TYR A 248 -0.68 15.49 -9.48
N SER A 249 -0.92 14.19 -9.50
CA SER A 249 -2.10 13.51 -9.01
C SER A 249 -2.26 13.43 -7.49
N ASP A 250 -1.36 14.02 -6.70
CA ASP A 250 -1.37 13.85 -5.25
C ASP A 250 -0.94 15.10 -4.49
N HIS A 251 -1.19 15.12 -3.18
CA HIS A 251 -0.81 16.23 -2.32
C HIS A 251 0.71 16.26 -2.08
N ILE A 252 1.29 17.47 -2.07
CA ILE A 252 2.74 17.68 -1.98
C ILE A 252 3.37 17.07 -0.71
N ASP A 253 2.65 17.13 0.42
CA ASP A 253 3.12 16.56 1.68
C ASP A 253 3.07 15.02 1.69
N HIS A 254 2.22 14.37 0.87
CA HIS A 254 2.19 12.91 0.73
C HIS A 254 3.49 12.39 0.11
N THR A 255 3.91 13.04 -0.97
CA THR A 255 5.20 12.74 -1.62
C THR A 255 6.37 12.87 -0.65
N ALA A 256 6.41 13.94 0.14
CA ALA A 256 7.48 14.16 1.10
C ALA A 256 7.48 13.11 2.22
N ALA A 257 6.30 12.79 2.77
CA ALA A 257 6.17 11.72 3.76
C ALA A 257 6.65 10.37 3.21
N ALA A 258 6.32 10.07 1.96
CA ALA A 258 6.77 8.86 1.28
C ALA A 258 8.27 8.82 1.05
N LEU A 259 8.89 9.94 0.68
CA LEU A 259 10.35 10.04 0.53
C LEU A 259 11.08 9.79 1.86
N PHE A 260 10.60 10.40 2.96
CA PHE A 260 11.11 10.14 4.30
C PHE A 260 10.92 8.68 4.74
N ALA A 261 9.73 8.11 4.51
CA ALA A 261 9.42 6.73 4.86
C ALA A 261 10.33 5.74 4.11
N TRP A 262 10.49 5.94 2.80
CA TRP A 262 11.37 5.13 1.97
C TRP A 262 12.82 5.23 2.42
N GLU A 263 13.33 6.45 2.58
CA GLU A 263 14.71 6.66 3.03
C GLU A 263 15.01 5.93 4.36
N ALA A 264 14.07 5.98 5.30
CA ALA A 264 14.22 5.33 6.60
C ALA A 264 14.08 3.80 6.52
N ALA A 265 13.18 3.28 5.68
CA ALA A 265 12.88 1.84 5.58
C ALA A 265 13.89 1.04 4.75
N LEU A 266 14.68 1.69 3.89
CA LEU A 266 15.69 1.02 3.07
C LEU A 266 16.68 0.23 3.95
N GLY A 267 16.83 -1.06 3.63
CA GLY A 267 17.76 -1.95 4.35
C GLY A 267 17.24 -2.56 5.66
N THR A 268 16.03 -2.20 6.11
CA THR A 268 15.43 -2.76 7.35
C THR A 268 14.92 -4.20 7.21
N GLY A 269 14.91 -4.76 5.99
CA GLY A 269 14.35 -6.08 5.69
C GLY A 269 12.82 -6.10 5.55
N ALA A 270 12.13 -5.05 6.00
CA ALA A 270 10.69 -4.91 5.88
C ALA A 270 10.22 -4.84 4.42
N THR A 271 9.02 -5.32 4.16
CA THR A 271 8.32 -5.09 2.89
C THR A 271 7.77 -3.67 2.87
N VAL A 272 8.14 -2.87 1.87
CA VAL A 272 7.56 -1.53 1.71
C VAL A 272 6.37 -1.59 0.75
N GLU A 273 5.25 -1.05 1.19
CA GLU A 273 4.02 -0.88 0.42
C GLU A 273 3.75 0.60 0.21
N SER A 274 3.62 0.99 -1.06
CA SER A 274 3.29 2.36 -1.45
C SER A 274 1.89 2.39 -2.02
N TRP A 275 1.13 3.43 -1.70
CA TRP A 275 -0.29 3.54 -2.04
C TRP A 275 -0.58 4.85 -2.75
N ARG A 276 -1.42 4.81 -3.77
CA ARG A 276 -1.80 6.00 -4.52
C ARG A 276 -2.74 6.87 -3.70
N GLY A 277 -2.42 8.16 -3.64
CA GLY A 277 -3.23 9.17 -2.95
C GLY A 277 -4.42 9.63 -3.78
N TYR A 278 -4.53 10.95 -4.03
CA TYR A 278 -5.69 11.53 -4.73
C TYR A 278 -5.91 11.02 -6.16
N TYR A 279 -4.91 10.35 -6.75
CA TYR A 279 -5.06 9.70 -8.05
C TYR A 279 -6.16 8.65 -8.09
N ASN A 280 -6.54 8.08 -6.93
CA ASN A 280 -7.68 7.17 -6.81
C ASN A 280 -8.99 7.77 -7.36
N ARG A 281 -9.12 9.10 -7.46
CA ARG A 281 -10.28 9.79 -8.05
C ARG A 281 -10.27 9.83 -9.57
N ARG A 282 -9.15 9.49 -10.21
CA ARG A 282 -8.96 9.54 -11.66
C ARG A 282 -9.01 8.16 -12.30
N TRP A 283 -8.96 7.11 -11.50
CA TRP A 283 -9.01 5.73 -11.97
C TRP A 283 -10.38 5.11 -11.70
N PRO A 284 -10.77 4.08 -12.46
CA PRO A 284 -11.94 3.29 -12.13
C PRO A 284 -11.87 2.74 -10.70
N GLY A 285 -13.03 2.67 -10.04
CA GLY A 285 -13.14 2.07 -8.71
C GLY A 285 -12.76 0.60 -8.71
N ASN A 286 -11.96 0.16 -7.73
CA ASN A 286 -11.48 -1.21 -7.60
C ASN A 286 -11.88 -1.87 -6.27
N LEU A 287 -12.94 -1.35 -5.63
CA LEU A 287 -13.48 -1.91 -4.41
C LEU A 287 -14.88 -2.48 -4.66
N GLY A 288 -15.11 -3.70 -4.17
CA GLY A 288 -16.44 -4.30 -4.13
C GLY A 288 -17.30 -3.73 -2.99
N PRO A 289 -18.61 -4.05 -2.95
CA PRO A 289 -19.53 -3.46 -1.96
C PRO A 289 -19.11 -3.62 -0.50
N ALA A 290 -18.66 -4.81 -0.07
CA ALA A 290 -18.25 -5.05 1.31
C ALA A 290 -17.03 -4.18 1.72
N ASP A 291 -16.09 -4.00 0.81
CA ASP A 291 -14.90 -3.17 1.01
C ASP A 291 -15.25 -1.68 1.10
N LEU A 292 -16.20 -1.24 0.28
CA LEU A 292 -16.74 0.11 0.31
C LEU A 292 -17.45 0.38 1.64
N ASP A 293 -18.22 -0.58 2.15
CA ASP A 293 -18.92 -0.48 3.43
C ASP A 293 -17.93 -0.40 4.60
N ALA A 294 -16.93 -1.29 4.64
CA ALA A 294 -15.90 -1.30 5.68
C ALA A 294 -15.09 0.02 5.69
N LYS A 295 -14.69 0.49 4.51
CA LYS A 295 -14.00 1.77 4.36
C LYS A 295 -14.90 2.96 4.72
N GLY A 296 -16.17 2.92 4.32
CA GLY A 296 -17.17 3.92 4.63
C GLY A 296 -17.39 4.06 6.14
N ALA A 297 -17.55 2.95 6.86
CA ALA A 297 -17.73 2.95 8.31
C ALA A 297 -16.55 3.61 9.05
N ALA A 298 -15.31 3.29 8.67
CA ALA A 298 -14.13 3.91 9.25
C ALA A 298 -14.07 5.42 8.97
N LEU A 299 -14.47 5.86 7.77
CA LEU A 299 -14.50 7.27 7.40
C LEU A 299 -15.63 8.04 8.07
N ASP A 300 -16.80 7.43 8.24
CA ASP A 300 -17.92 8.06 8.95
C ASP A 300 -17.56 8.27 10.44
N ALA A 301 -16.83 7.34 11.06
CA ALA A 301 -16.28 7.51 12.39
C ALA A 301 -15.24 8.64 12.45
N TYR A 302 -14.34 8.72 11.47
CA TYR A 302 -13.34 9.79 11.36
C TYR A 302 -13.96 11.19 11.12
N ALA A 303 -15.01 11.24 10.31
CA ALA A 303 -15.76 12.46 9.99
C ALA A 303 -16.63 12.96 11.15
N TRP A 304 -16.78 12.15 12.21
CA TRP A 304 -17.72 12.41 13.30
C TRP A 304 -19.16 12.58 12.78
N ALA A 305 -19.56 11.68 11.87
CA ALA A 305 -20.84 11.74 11.18
C ALA A 305 -22.04 11.59 12.12
N ASP A 306 -21.85 10.97 13.30
CA ASP A 306 -22.87 10.82 14.33
C ASP A 306 -23.18 12.11 15.11
N GLY A 307 -22.27 13.10 15.08
CA GLY A 307 -22.37 14.34 15.84
C GLY A 307 -22.45 14.15 17.37
N GLY A 308 -22.12 12.97 17.89
CA GLY A 308 -22.26 12.63 19.31
C GLY A 308 -21.33 13.44 20.22
N ASP A 309 -21.78 13.80 21.43
CA ASP A 309 -20.89 14.48 22.38
C ASP A 309 -19.71 13.58 22.74
N CYS A 310 -18.50 14.08 22.51
CA CYS A 310 -17.27 13.36 22.69
C CYS A 310 -16.33 14.02 23.72
N GLY A 311 -16.82 15.02 24.47
CA GLY A 311 -16.06 15.67 25.54
C GLY A 311 -14.87 16.53 25.06
N HIS A 312 -14.72 16.77 23.76
CA HIS A 312 -13.67 17.62 23.19
C HIS A 312 -14.28 18.86 22.55
N ALA A 313 -13.94 20.05 23.06
CA ALA A 313 -14.54 21.31 22.61
C ALA A 313 -14.40 21.58 21.10
N PRO A 314 -13.27 21.27 20.43
CA PRO A 314 -13.16 21.40 18.97
C PRO A 314 -13.97 20.36 18.18
N GLY A 315 -14.48 19.30 18.82
CA GLY A 315 -15.14 18.15 18.20
C GLY A 315 -14.21 16.95 18.00
N CYS A 316 -14.76 15.83 17.51
CA CYS A 316 -14.05 14.56 17.37
C CYS A 316 -13.98 14.02 15.95
N GLY A 317 -13.93 14.90 14.96
CA GLY A 317 -13.71 14.48 13.59
C GLY A 317 -13.57 15.64 12.62
N ASP A 318 -13.28 15.27 11.38
CA ASP A 318 -13.11 16.20 10.26
C ASP A 318 -14.46 16.52 9.61
N ARG A 319 -15.03 17.67 9.96
CA ARG A 319 -16.35 18.11 9.48
C ARG A 319 -16.33 18.63 8.05
N LEU A 320 -15.15 18.73 7.42
CA LEU A 320 -15.08 18.94 5.98
C LEU A 320 -15.49 17.68 5.21
N ILE A 321 -15.49 16.52 5.86
CA ILE A 321 -16.05 15.30 5.32
C ILE A 321 -17.53 15.25 5.71
N VAL A 322 -18.41 15.16 4.70
CA VAL A 322 -19.87 15.23 4.90
C VAL A 322 -20.59 14.10 4.20
N GLY A 323 -21.63 13.59 4.85
CA GLY A 323 -22.57 12.60 4.31
C GLY A 323 -22.25 11.15 4.71
N PRO A 324 -23.26 10.29 4.88
CA PRO A 324 -23.05 8.86 5.13
C PRO A 324 -22.38 8.21 3.93
N GLY A 325 -21.48 7.26 4.18
CA GLY A 325 -20.72 6.63 3.11
C GLY A 325 -19.80 7.62 2.41
N ALA A 326 -19.12 8.49 3.17
CA ALA A 326 -18.10 9.40 2.67
C ALA A 326 -17.01 8.68 1.83
N GLY A 327 -16.83 7.38 2.07
CA GLY A 327 -16.08 6.45 1.23
C GLY A 327 -16.51 6.41 -0.24
N THR A 328 -17.71 6.83 -0.62
CA THR A 328 -18.11 6.90 -2.04
C THR A 328 -17.43 8.06 -2.79
N THR A 329 -17.14 9.17 -2.11
CA THR A 329 -16.54 10.36 -2.73
C THR A 329 -15.01 10.28 -2.80
N TYR A 330 -14.37 9.79 -1.73
CA TYR A 330 -12.91 9.71 -1.62
C TYR A 330 -12.36 8.27 -1.54
N GLY A 331 -13.23 7.27 -1.44
CA GLY A 331 -12.87 5.89 -1.13
C GLY A 331 -13.47 4.83 -2.04
N HIS A 332 -13.90 5.17 -3.26
CA HIS A 332 -14.37 4.16 -4.21
C HIS A 332 -13.23 3.28 -4.77
N ALA A 333 -11.99 3.60 -4.41
CA ALA A 333 -10.80 2.86 -4.81
C ALA A 333 -9.72 2.88 -3.72
N THR A 334 -8.80 1.93 -3.81
CA THR A 334 -7.48 1.91 -3.16
C THR A 334 -6.50 1.22 -4.11
N HIS A 335 -5.61 1.98 -4.72
CA HIS A 335 -4.67 1.45 -5.71
C HIS A 335 -3.26 1.34 -5.10
N PRO A 336 -2.75 0.12 -4.87
CA PRO A 336 -1.36 -0.08 -4.46
C PRO A 336 -0.40 0.18 -5.63
N ARG A 337 0.77 0.74 -5.31
CA ARG A 337 1.92 0.97 -6.21
C ARG A 337 2.93 -0.16 -6.00
N TYR A 338 3.64 -0.53 -7.06
CA TYR A 338 4.68 -1.58 -7.02
C TYR A 338 4.19 -2.92 -6.46
N THR A 339 3.17 -3.50 -7.10
CA THR A 339 2.50 -4.74 -6.63
C THR A 339 3.23 -6.01 -7.05
N GLN A 340 3.86 -5.99 -8.23
CA GLN A 340 4.63 -7.12 -8.77
C GLN A 340 6.04 -7.19 -8.15
N ALA A 341 6.18 -7.78 -6.95
CA ALA A 341 7.47 -7.93 -6.27
C ALA A 341 8.04 -9.36 -6.31
N LEU A 342 7.25 -10.32 -6.81
CA LEU A 342 7.48 -11.76 -6.74
C LEU A 342 7.27 -12.37 -8.14
N VAL A 343 8.22 -13.15 -8.61
CA VAL A 343 8.17 -13.81 -9.93
C VAL A 343 8.70 -15.24 -9.85
N PRO A 344 8.12 -16.19 -10.59
CA PRO A 344 8.70 -17.52 -10.73
C PRO A 344 9.96 -17.45 -11.61
N VAL A 345 10.97 -18.25 -11.27
CA VAL A 345 12.20 -18.39 -12.05
C VAL A 345 12.60 -19.85 -12.15
N GLU A 346 13.11 -20.26 -13.31
CA GLU A 346 13.65 -21.59 -13.51
C GLU A 346 15.00 -21.76 -12.80
N THR A 347 15.22 -22.92 -12.19
CA THR A 347 16.49 -23.28 -11.55
C THR A 347 16.87 -24.72 -11.85
N ALA A 348 18.12 -25.11 -11.56
CA ALA A 348 18.56 -26.49 -11.66
C ALA A 348 17.73 -27.47 -10.80
N ALA A 349 17.05 -27.00 -9.76
CA ALA A 349 16.17 -27.79 -8.90
C ALA A 349 14.67 -27.69 -9.28
N GLY A 350 14.36 -27.03 -10.41
CA GLY A 350 13.01 -26.71 -10.85
C GLY A 350 12.63 -25.25 -10.57
N ILE A 351 11.33 -24.95 -10.60
CA ILE A 351 10.83 -23.57 -10.46
C ILE A 351 10.92 -23.12 -9.01
N ALA A 352 11.47 -21.93 -8.80
CA ALA A 352 11.58 -21.26 -7.51
C ALA A 352 11.07 -19.81 -7.57
N PRO A 353 10.62 -19.22 -6.46
CA PRO A 353 10.26 -17.82 -6.41
C PRO A 353 11.50 -16.93 -6.26
N ALA A 354 11.54 -15.84 -7.02
CA ALA A 354 12.43 -14.70 -6.81
C ALA A 354 11.62 -13.48 -6.35
N VAL A 355 12.15 -12.73 -5.38
CA VAL A 355 11.45 -11.61 -4.73
C VAL A 355 12.38 -10.42 -4.52
N VAL A 356 11.81 -9.21 -4.43
CA VAL A 356 12.48 -8.06 -3.80
C VAL A 356 12.00 -7.89 -2.35
N ARG A 357 12.91 -8.09 -1.38
CA ARG A 357 12.65 -7.92 0.07
C ARG A 357 13.66 -6.95 0.67
N GLY A 358 13.22 -5.98 1.48
CA GLY A 358 14.10 -4.96 2.06
C GLY A 358 14.93 -4.18 1.03
N GLY A 359 14.41 -4.06 -0.20
CA GLY A 359 15.09 -3.45 -1.33
C GLY A 359 16.18 -4.30 -2.00
N ARG A 360 16.24 -5.60 -1.75
CA ARG A 360 17.23 -6.52 -2.34
C ARG A 360 16.54 -7.69 -3.05
N ALA A 361 17.05 -8.06 -4.22
CA ALA A 361 16.59 -9.25 -4.94
C ALA A 361 17.15 -10.52 -4.29
N ALA A 362 16.30 -11.53 -4.10
CA ALA A 362 16.66 -12.83 -3.58
C ALA A 362 15.87 -13.94 -4.30
N VAL A 363 16.41 -15.16 -4.31
CA VAL A 363 15.73 -16.36 -4.81
C VAL A 363 15.68 -17.41 -3.71
N LEU A 364 14.54 -18.06 -3.53
CA LEU A 364 14.41 -19.15 -2.57
C LEU A 364 15.02 -20.43 -3.14
N ARG A 365 15.89 -21.12 -2.39
CA ARG A 365 16.55 -22.36 -2.83
C ARG A 365 16.19 -23.53 -1.92
N GLY A 366 14.95 -24.00 -1.99
CA GLY A 366 14.48 -25.16 -1.23
C GLY A 366 14.80 -25.03 0.26
N ASP A 367 15.40 -26.07 0.84
CA ASP A 367 15.77 -26.13 2.26
C ASP A 367 16.93 -25.20 2.68
N ARG A 368 17.63 -24.58 1.72
CA ARG A 368 18.75 -23.66 2.00
C ARG A 368 18.30 -22.24 2.35
N GLY A 369 17.02 -21.95 2.22
CA GLY A 369 16.47 -20.61 2.44
C GLY A 369 16.78 -19.64 1.30
N TRP A 370 16.89 -18.35 1.65
CA TRP A 370 17.04 -17.26 0.68
C TRP A 370 18.49 -17.04 0.25
N ASP A 371 18.74 -17.12 -1.05
CA ASP A 371 20.00 -16.71 -1.67
C ASP A 371 19.87 -15.27 -2.18
N GLY A 372 20.66 -14.36 -1.61
CA GLY A 372 20.75 -12.98 -2.08
C GLY A 372 21.42 -12.89 -3.45
N LEU A 373 20.84 -12.13 -4.37
CA LEU A 373 21.31 -12.00 -5.75
C LEU A 373 22.29 -10.83 -5.95
N GLY A 374 22.77 -10.20 -4.86
CA GLY A 374 23.62 -9.02 -4.91
C GLY A 374 22.94 -7.82 -5.60
N GLY A 375 23.75 -6.92 -6.16
CA GLY A 375 23.26 -5.84 -7.02
C GLY A 375 22.82 -4.56 -6.29
N PRO A 376 22.03 -3.70 -6.98
CA PRO A 376 21.60 -2.40 -6.45
C PRO A 376 20.51 -2.55 -5.36
N VAL A 377 20.13 -1.42 -4.79
CA VAL A 377 18.85 -1.32 -4.07
C VAL A 377 17.73 -1.22 -5.10
N LEU A 378 16.62 -1.92 -4.87
CA LEU A 378 15.47 -1.97 -5.76
C LEU A 378 14.19 -1.52 -5.03
N LEU A 379 13.28 -0.87 -5.76
CA LEU A 379 11.86 -0.79 -5.41
C LEU A 379 11.26 -2.21 -5.37
N PRO A 380 10.10 -2.45 -4.73
CA PRO A 380 9.51 -3.77 -4.57
C PRO A 380 8.80 -4.17 -5.87
N SER A 381 9.57 -4.22 -6.96
CA SER A 381 9.13 -4.41 -8.33
C SER A 381 10.13 -5.30 -9.05
N LEU A 382 9.67 -6.42 -9.57
CA LEU A 382 10.51 -7.43 -10.23
C LEU A 382 9.77 -8.05 -11.42
N ALA A 383 10.42 -8.11 -12.58
CA ALA A 383 9.95 -8.86 -13.74
C ALA A 383 11.00 -9.92 -14.14
N ALA A 384 10.53 -11.00 -14.76
CA ALA A 384 11.38 -12.07 -15.28
C ALA A 384 11.12 -12.27 -16.77
N ALA A 385 12.17 -12.52 -17.54
CA ALA A 385 12.07 -12.99 -18.93
C ALA A 385 13.32 -13.80 -19.28
N GLY A 386 13.15 -15.02 -19.77
CA GLY A 386 14.25 -15.96 -19.99
C GLY A 386 15.06 -16.19 -18.71
N THR A 387 16.38 -16.03 -18.78
CA THR A 387 17.28 -16.14 -17.62
C THR A 387 17.51 -14.81 -16.90
N ARG A 388 16.76 -13.75 -17.25
CA ARG A 388 16.98 -12.39 -16.74
C ARG A 388 15.92 -11.95 -15.74
N LEU A 389 16.36 -11.14 -14.77
CA LEU A 389 15.49 -10.40 -13.87
C LEU A 389 15.65 -8.90 -14.09
N TYR A 390 14.56 -8.17 -13.92
CA TYR A 390 14.46 -6.73 -14.16
C TYR A 390 13.84 -6.04 -12.96
N GLY A 391 14.52 -5.06 -12.39
CA GLY A 391 14.04 -4.29 -11.23
C GLY A 391 14.35 -2.80 -11.36
N ILE A 392 13.58 -1.97 -10.65
CA ILE A 392 13.80 -0.52 -10.66
C ILE A 392 14.64 -0.12 -9.46
N GLY A 393 15.79 0.49 -9.70
CA GLY A 393 16.63 1.08 -8.65
C GLY A 393 16.30 2.56 -8.45
N PRO A 394 15.92 2.99 -7.23
CA PRO A 394 15.66 4.40 -6.95
C PRO A 394 16.93 5.13 -6.51
N GLU A 395 17.08 6.37 -6.97
CA GLU A 395 17.91 7.38 -6.29
C GLU A 395 17.00 8.40 -5.62
N LEU A 396 17.07 8.44 -4.28
CA LEU A 396 16.29 9.34 -3.43
C LEU A 396 17.22 10.45 -2.97
N THR A 397 16.90 11.69 -3.35
CA THR A 397 17.75 12.86 -3.14
C THR A 397 16.90 14.05 -2.72
N GLU A 398 17.56 15.04 -2.11
CA GLU A 398 16.97 16.33 -1.76
C GLU A 398 16.80 17.24 -2.98
N ASP A 399 17.65 17.07 -4.00
CA ASP A 399 17.56 17.82 -5.24
C ASP A 399 16.50 17.17 -6.14
N PRO A 400 15.33 17.81 -6.32
CA PRO A 400 14.25 17.22 -7.10
C PRO A 400 14.64 16.95 -8.55
N THR A 401 15.70 17.57 -9.08
CA THR A 401 16.20 17.39 -10.45
C THR A 401 17.13 16.19 -10.61
N ALA A 402 17.64 15.65 -9.51
CA ALA A 402 18.59 14.53 -9.49
C ALA A 402 17.93 13.18 -9.16
N HIS A 403 16.61 13.10 -8.99
CA HIS A 403 15.92 11.82 -8.81
C HIS A 403 16.11 10.90 -10.04
N VAL A 404 16.30 9.61 -9.78
CA VAL A 404 16.44 8.57 -10.82
C VAL A 404 15.59 7.34 -10.48
N ARG A 405 15.06 6.68 -11.52
CA ARG A 405 14.40 5.37 -11.46
C ARG A 405 14.93 4.50 -12.58
N ASP A 406 16.14 4.01 -12.41
CA ASP A 406 16.82 3.24 -13.45
C ASP A 406 16.38 1.79 -13.45
N LEU A 407 16.24 1.22 -14.64
CA LEU A 407 16.04 -0.20 -14.84
C LEU A 407 17.37 -0.93 -14.69
N TYR A 408 17.43 -1.88 -13.77
CA TYR A 408 18.54 -2.79 -13.62
C TYR A 408 18.17 -4.18 -14.13
N CYS A 409 19.08 -4.81 -14.86
CA CYS A 409 18.94 -6.16 -15.38
C CYS A 409 19.99 -7.06 -14.77
N LEU A 410 19.57 -8.17 -14.16
CA LEU A 410 20.42 -9.27 -13.73
C LEU A 410 20.36 -10.38 -14.77
N ASP A 411 21.52 -10.80 -15.29
CA ASP A 411 21.65 -12.06 -16.00
C ASP A 411 21.95 -13.18 -14.99
N ARG A 412 21.01 -14.11 -14.80
CA ARG A 412 21.13 -15.14 -13.75
C ARG A 412 22.15 -16.22 -14.09
N ASP A 413 22.57 -16.34 -15.33
CA ASP A 413 23.59 -17.31 -15.75
C ASP A 413 25.00 -16.82 -15.38
N THR A 414 25.24 -15.51 -15.51
CA THR A 414 26.52 -14.89 -15.15
C THR A 414 26.56 -14.31 -13.74
N GLY A 415 25.40 -13.97 -13.17
CA GLY A 415 25.27 -13.24 -11.91
C GLY A 415 25.57 -11.73 -12.03
N GLU A 416 25.70 -11.21 -13.25
CA GLU A 416 26.07 -9.81 -13.50
C GLU A 416 24.85 -8.90 -13.57
N TRP A 417 24.95 -7.76 -12.87
CA TRP A 417 23.98 -6.68 -12.94
C TRP A 417 24.43 -5.60 -13.93
N ALA A 418 23.51 -5.15 -14.79
CA ALA A 418 23.69 -4.02 -15.68
C ALA A 418 22.64 -2.94 -15.42
N ASN A 419 23.07 -1.68 -15.33
CA ASN A 419 22.17 -0.53 -15.34
C ASN A 419 21.77 -0.21 -16.79
N LEU A 420 20.47 -0.30 -17.09
CA LEU A 420 19.89 -0.01 -18.39
C LEU A 420 19.33 1.42 -18.51
N GLY A 421 19.52 2.26 -17.49
CA GLY A 421 18.99 3.61 -17.43
C GLY A 421 17.47 3.62 -17.41
N ASN A 422 16.89 4.74 -17.83
CA ASN A 422 15.45 4.92 -17.98
C ASN A 422 15.16 5.88 -19.16
N PRO A 423 13.95 5.87 -19.74
CA PRO A 423 13.62 6.69 -20.91
C PRO A 423 13.49 8.19 -20.60
N ALA A 424 13.46 8.58 -19.33
CA ALA A 424 13.14 9.94 -18.90
C ALA A 424 14.35 10.74 -18.39
N GLY A 425 15.51 10.09 -18.20
CA GLY A 425 16.70 10.72 -17.63
C GLY A 425 16.60 10.89 -16.12
N THR A 426 16.59 12.14 -15.64
CA THR A 426 16.57 12.47 -14.21
C THR A 426 15.40 13.40 -13.85
N GLY A 427 15.20 13.61 -12.56
CA GLY A 427 14.26 14.57 -12.02
C GLY A 427 12.81 14.06 -12.01
N PRO A 428 11.82 14.96 -12.05
CA PRO A 428 10.42 14.57 -11.91
C PRO A 428 9.90 13.63 -13.01
N ALA A 429 10.46 13.70 -14.22
CA ALA A 429 10.06 12.79 -15.31
C ALA A 429 10.50 11.34 -15.03
N ALA A 430 11.69 11.14 -14.45
CA ALA A 430 12.21 9.80 -14.11
C ALA A 430 11.31 9.05 -13.12
N ARG A 431 10.60 9.78 -12.26
CA ARG A 431 9.68 9.20 -11.26
C ARG A 431 8.45 8.54 -11.87
N THR A 432 8.16 8.80 -13.15
CA THR A 432 6.94 8.32 -13.82
C THR A 432 7.06 6.93 -14.47
N VAL A 433 8.25 6.33 -14.50
CA VAL A 433 8.55 5.12 -15.30
C VAL A 433 7.86 3.84 -14.82
N GLY A 434 7.38 3.83 -13.57
CA GLY A 434 6.55 2.75 -13.02
C GLY A 434 7.27 1.40 -12.87
N GLN A 435 6.52 0.31 -13.00
CA GLN A 435 7.04 -1.07 -12.93
C GLN A 435 7.56 -1.54 -14.30
N PRO A 436 8.59 -2.40 -14.35
CA PRO A 436 9.08 -2.95 -15.59
C PRO A 436 8.22 -4.13 -16.05
N ALA A 437 8.14 -4.29 -17.38
CA ALA A 437 7.76 -5.54 -18.02
C ALA A 437 8.89 -6.00 -18.93
N ALA A 438 8.98 -7.29 -19.18
CA ALA A 438 9.97 -7.83 -20.10
C ALA A 438 9.45 -9.09 -20.79
N ALA A 439 9.97 -9.35 -21.98
CA ALA A 439 9.74 -10.56 -22.76
C ALA A 439 11.07 -11.02 -23.39
N ASP A 440 11.23 -12.32 -23.62
CA ASP A 440 12.44 -12.91 -24.22
C ASP A 440 12.00 -14.09 -25.08
N ASP A 441 12.35 -14.09 -26.37
CA ASP A 441 12.02 -15.17 -27.31
C ASP A 441 13.15 -16.20 -27.47
N GLY A 442 14.19 -16.10 -26.66
CA GLY A 442 15.41 -16.90 -26.69
C GLY A 442 16.55 -16.32 -27.52
N THR A 443 16.26 -15.38 -28.42
CA THR A 443 17.26 -14.68 -29.26
C THR A 443 17.30 -13.18 -28.97
N THR A 444 16.12 -12.60 -28.74
CA THR A 444 15.86 -11.19 -28.54
C THR A 444 15.12 -11.03 -27.22
N ALA A 445 15.57 -10.07 -26.40
CA ALA A 445 14.85 -9.68 -25.19
C ALA A 445 14.35 -8.24 -25.32
N VAL A 446 13.12 -7.98 -24.89
CA VAL A 446 12.53 -6.65 -24.82
C VAL A 446 12.29 -6.31 -23.35
N ALA A 447 12.77 -5.15 -22.92
CA ALA A 447 12.43 -4.56 -21.63
C ALA A 447 11.60 -3.30 -21.86
N CYS A 448 10.57 -3.09 -21.04
CA CYS A 448 9.60 -2.03 -21.21
C CYS A 448 9.38 -1.25 -19.90
N LEU A 449 9.25 0.07 -20.04
CA LEU A 449 8.87 1.00 -18.97
C LEU A 449 7.79 1.96 -19.47
N ARG A 450 7.12 2.65 -18.53
CA ARG A 450 6.29 3.80 -18.89
C ARG A 450 7.16 4.95 -19.40
N HIS A 451 6.65 5.67 -20.38
CA HIS A 451 7.23 6.93 -20.84
C HIS A 451 6.55 8.11 -20.10
N PRO A 452 7.27 9.20 -19.75
CA PRO A 452 6.68 10.35 -19.07
C PRO A 452 5.50 11.01 -19.79
N ASP A 453 5.44 10.89 -21.11
CA ASP A 453 4.35 11.42 -21.93
C ASP A 453 3.08 10.55 -21.91
N GLY A 454 3.07 9.46 -21.13
CA GLY A 454 1.91 8.57 -20.92
C GLY A 454 1.99 7.23 -21.66
N GLY A 455 2.72 7.15 -22.78
CA GLY A 455 2.94 5.91 -23.52
C GLY A 455 3.95 4.96 -22.87
N LEU A 456 4.62 4.15 -23.69
CA LEU A 456 5.65 3.20 -23.23
C LEU A 456 7.00 3.51 -23.87
N ALA A 457 8.06 2.97 -23.32
CA ALA A 457 9.37 2.93 -23.96
C ALA A 457 9.96 1.53 -23.84
N VAL A 458 10.77 1.14 -24.83
CA VAL A 458 11.40 -0.18 -24.87
C VAL A 458 12.91 -0.09 -25.11
N ARG A 459 13.64 -1.04 -24.54
CA ARG A 459 14.98 -1.42 -25.01
C ARG A 459 14.94 -2.84 -25.51
N THR A 460 15.72 -3.10 -26.56
CA THR A 460 15.79 -4.41 -27.19
C THR A 460 17.22 -4.92 -27.12
N ARG A 461 17.40 -6.13 -26.60
CA ARG A 461 18.68 -6.83 -26.57
C ARG A 461 18.75 -7.79 -27.74
N THR A 462 19.80 -7.67 -28.53
CA THR A 462 20.15 -8.63 -29.58
C THR A 462 21.52 -9.25 -29.27
N ALA A 463 22.09 -10.01 -30.21
CA ALA A 463 23.47 -10.47 -30.14
C ALA A 463 24.50 -9.34 -29.99
N HIS A 464 24.15 -8.10 -30.36
CA HIS A 464 25.02 -6.92 -30.25
C HIS A 464 24.87 -6.14 -28.93
N GLY A 465 24.03 -6.62 -28.02
CA GLY A 465 23.72 -5.95 -26.75
C GLY A 465 22.40 -5.18 -26.80
N TRP A 466 22.19 -4.33 -25.79
CA TRP A 466 20.99 -3.53 -25.63
C TRP A 466 21.01 -2.27 -26.52
N SER A 467 19.91 -2.00 -27.22
CA SER A 467 19.65 -0.74 -27.93
C SER A 467 19.51 0.45 -26.98
N ASP A 468 19.42 1.67 -27.49
CA ASP A 468 18.88 2.81 -26.71
C ASP A 468 17.38 2.64 -26.42
N TRP A 469 16.84 3.47 -25.52
CA TRP A 469 15.40 3.55 -25.27
C TRP A 469 14.67 4.09 -26.50
N ALA A 470 13.72 3.33 -27.02
CA ALA A 470 12.81 3.74 -28.09
C ALA A 470 11.43 4.06 -27.51
N HIS A 471 10.93 5.27 -27.76
CA HIS A 471 9.59 5.68 -27.35
C HIS A 471 8.53 5.00 -28.23
N LEU A 472 7.56 4.38 -27.58
CA LEU A 472 6.36 3.80 -28.18
C LEU A 472 5.17 4.74 -27.87
N PRO A 473 4.76 5.60 -28.82
CA PRO A 473 3.64 6.51 -28.60
C PRO A 473 2.34 5.72 -28.36
N GLY A 474 1.44 6.31 -27.60
CA GLY A 474 0.16 5.70 -27.27
C GLY A 474 -0.56 6.45 -26.14
N PRO A 475 -1.70 5.91 -25.67
CA PRO A 475 -2.46 6.50 -24.58
C PRO A 475 -1.70 6.46 -23.26
N ALA A 476 -2.11 7.30 -22.31
CA ALA A 476 -1.65 7.23 -20.92
C ALA A 476 -1.97 5.87 -20.31
N VAL A 477 -0.95 5.17 -19.81
CA VAL A 477 -1.10 3.87 -19.14
C VAL A 477 -1.16 4.02 -17.62
N HIS A 478 -1.90 3.12 -16.97
CA HIS A 478 -2.09 3.08 -15.52
C HIS A 478 -0.79 2.78 -14.74
N GLU A 479 -0.42 1.50 -14.66
CA GLU A 479 0.63 0.98 -13.79
C GLU A 479 1.60 0.12 -14.62
N ALA A 480 1.75 -1.16 -14.29
CA ALA A 480 2.60 -2.10 -14.99
C ALA A 480 1.98 -2.52 -16.33
N PRO A 481 2.74 -2.45 -17.45
CA PRO A 481 2.42 -3.22 -18.63
C PRO A 481 2.67 -4.72 -18.38
N ALA A 482 2.17 -5.56 -19.29
CA ALA A 482 2.57 -6.95 -19.42
C ALA A 482 3.18 -7.16 -20.81
N ALA A 483 4.25 -7.96 -20.91
CA ALA A 483 4.95 -8.21 -22.16
C ALA A 483 5.08 -9.72 -22.39
N VAL A 484 4.78 -10.17 -23.61
CA VAL A 484 4.98 -11.54 -24.07
C VAL A 484 5.75 -11.52 -25.37
N GLY A 485 6.51 -12.59 -25.65
CA GLY A 485 7.27 -12.69 -26.88
C GLY A 485 7.58 -14.13 -27.26
N ALA A 486 7.46 -14.44 -28.55
CA ALA A 486 7.80 -15.74 -29.11
C ALA A 486 8.18 -15.59 -30.59
N ALA A 487 9.24 -16.31 -31.00
CA ALA A 487 9.66 -16.44 -32.39
C ALA A 487 9.79 -15.09 -33.16
N GLY A 488 10.39 -14.08 -32.53
CA GLY A 488 10.61 -12.75 -33.13
C GLY A 488 9.40 -11.83 -33.12
N ALA A 489 8.28 -12.23 -32.52
CA ALA A 489 7.10 -11.39 -32.35
C ALA A 489 6.89 -11.08 -30.86
N PHE A 490 6.60 -9.80 -30.56
CA PHE A 490 6.40 -9.29 -29.22
C PHE A 490 5.09 -8.52 -29.13
N THR A 491 4.40 -8.71 -28.02
CA THR A 491 3.18 -7.97 -27.67
C THR A 491 3.31 -7.43 -26.27
N ILE A 492 3.09 -6.12 -26.12
CA ILE A 492 3.02 -5.43 -24.84
C ILE A 492 1.59 -4.94 -24.67
N VAL A 493 0.95 -5.25 -23.55
CA VAL A 493 -0.40 -4.76 -23.21
C VAL A 493 -0.37 -3.94 -21.93
N ALA A 494 -1.21 -2.92 -21.85
CA ALA A 494 -1.34 -2.10 -20.66
C ALA A 494 -2.78 -1.59 -20.49
N ALA A 495 -3.23 -1.53 -19.24
CA ALA A 495 -4.46 -0.81 -18.91
C ALA A 495 -4.29 0.69 -19.10
N THR A 496 -5.32 1.32 -19.62
CA THR A 496 -5.50 2.76 -19.75
C THR A 496 -6.77 3.17 -19.00
N PRO A 497 -7.02 4.48 -18.79
CA PRO A 497 -8.23 4.95 -18.13
C PRO A 497 -9.54 4.45 -18.76
N ASP A 498 -9.53 4.22 -20.07
CA ASP A 498 -10.74 3.93 -20.84
C ASP A 498 -10.78 2.50 -21.42
N ASN A 499 -9.65 1.78 -21.48
CA ASN A 499 -9.57 0.48 -22.16
C ASN A 499 -8.25 -0.28 -21.82
N ILE A 500 -7.93 -1.30 -22.61
CA ILE A 500 -6.60 -1.92 -22.70
C ILE A 500 -5.99 -1.60 -24.07
N ALA A 501 -4.73 -1.14 -24.07
CA ALA A 501 -3.95 -0.86 -25.27
C ALA A 501 -2.90 -1.95 -25.51
N ALA A 502 -2.57 -2.20 -26.77
CA ALA A 502 -1.51 -3.11 -27.18
C ALA A 502 -0.49 -2.43 -28.11
N TRP A 503 0.76 -2.81 -27.94
CA TRP A 503 1.88 -2.54 -28.83
C TRP A 503 2.42 -3.87 -29.34
N GLU A 504 2.35 -4.08 -30.65
CA GLU A 504 2.72 -5.33 -31.32
C GLU A 504 3.88 -5.04 -32.28
N GLY A 505 4.93 -5.88 -32.27
CA GLY A 505 6.15 -5.60 -33.02
C GLY A 505 7.16 -6.74 -33.04
N ASP A 506 8.32 -6.48 -33.65
CA ASP A 506 9.45 -7.41 -33.74
C ASP A 506 10.63 -7.04 -32.83
N GLY A 507 10.40 -6.12 -31.89
CA GLY A 507 11.43 -5.53 -31.04
C GLY A 507 12.12 -4.30 -31.66
N THR A 508 11.95 -4.05 -32.96
CA THR A 508 12.55 -2.88 -33.65
C THR A 508 11.51 -1.96 -34.26
N ALA A 509 10.42 -2.52 -34.78
CA ALA A 509 9.26 -1.80 -35.29
C ALA A 509 8.01 -2.20 -34.49
N TRP A 510 7.17 -1.22 -34.19
CA TRP A 510 6.00 -1.40 -33.33
C TRP A 510 4.77 -0.70 -33.91
N THR A 511 3.61 -1.32 -33.71
CA THR A 511 2.29 -0.74 -34.01
C THR A 511 1.44 -0.71 -32.74
N GLN A 512 0.72 0.40 -32.54
CA GLN A 512 -0.15 0.60 -31.38
C GLN A 512 -1.62 0.52 -31.80
N ARG A 513 -2.45 -0.14 -30.99
CA ARG A 513 -3.91 -0.14 -31.12
C ARG A 513 -4.61 -0.29 -29.77
N GLY A 514 -5.87 0.13 -29.70
CA GLY A 514 -6.78 -0.30 -28.63
C GLY A 514 -7.25 -1.74 -28.87
N LEU A 515 -7.52 -2.49 -27.80
CA LEU A 515 -8.03 -3.86 -27.92
C LEU A 515 -9.55 -3.94 -27.93
N ASP A 516 -10.26 -2.91 -27.44
CA ASP A 516 -11.74 -2.84 -27.38
C ASP A 516 -12.35 -4.14 -26.82
N LEU A 517 -11.84 -4.58 -25.68
CA LEU A 517 -12.15 -5.89 -25.13
C LEU A 517 -13.62 -5.97 -24.67
N PRO A 518 -14.31 -7.10 -24.93
CA PRO A 518 -15.70 -7.26 -24.54
C PRO A 518 -15.84 -7.34 -23.01
N GLY A 519 -16.76 -6.54 -22.46
CA GLY A 519 -17.22 -6.63 -21.07
C GLY A 519 -18.31 -7.70 -20.90
N ALA A 520 -18.51 -8.14 -19.66
CA ALA A 520 -19.46 -9.22 -19.34
C ALA A 520 -20.93 -8.86 -19.57
N ASP A 521 -21.27 -7.58 -19.61
CA ASP A 521 -22.62 -7.04 -19.85
C ASP A 521 -22.82 -6.58 -21.31
N GLY A 522 -21.86 -6.87 -22.20
CA GLY A 522 -21.86 -6.40 -23.58
C GLY A 522 -21.37 -4.95 -23.76
N ALA A 523 -21.01 -4.25 -22.69
CA ALA A 523 -20.28 -2.98 -22.76
C ALA A 523 -18.78 -3.22 -23.03
N ALA A 524 -18.02 -2.15 -23.25
CA ALA A 524 -16.56 -2.25 -23.30
C ALA A 524 -16.00 -2.52 -21.90
N HIS A 525 -15.03 -3.43 -21.81
CA HIS A 525 -14.37 -3.75 -20.54
C HIS A 525 -13.46 -2.61 -20.07
N ILE A 526 -13.64 -2.19 -18.81
CA ILE A 526 -12.81 -1.17 -18.18
C ILE A 526 -12.00 -1.84 -17.05
N PRO A 527 -10.66 -1.89 -17.17
CA PRO A 527 -9.82 -2.48 -16.14
C PRO A 527 -9.69 -1.56 -14.91
N ALA A 528 -9.85 -2.14 -13.72
CA ALA A 528 -9.71 -1.44 -12.44
C ALA A 528 -8.26 -1.41 -11.91
N GLY A 529 -7.25 -1.55 -12.78
CA GLY A 529 -5.85 -1.61 -12.37
C GLY A 529 -4.93 -2.19 -13.46
N ALA A 530 -3.76 -2.70 -13.05
CA ALA A 530 -2.81 -3.35 -13.94
C ALA A 530 -3.38 -4.64 -14.57
N VAL A 531 -2.81 -5.03 -15.70
CA VAL A 531 -3.14 -6.27 -16.41
C VAL A 531 -1.98 -7.26 -16.35
N THR A 532 -2.27 -8.53 -16.53
CA THR A 532 -1.28 -9.57 -16.83
C THR A 532 -1.62 -10.25 -18.13
N ALA A 533 -0.62 -10.79 -18.81
CA ALA A 533 -0.84 -11.50 -20.06
C ALA A 533 0.12 -12.67 -20.22
N GLU A 534 -0.35 -13.71 -20.90
CA GLU A 534 0.39 -14.92 -21.27
C GLU A 534 0.04 -15.30 -22.71
N GLN A 535 1.01 -15.89 -23.43
CA GLN A 535 0.76 -16.36 -24.80
C GLN A 535 0.40 -17.84 -24.79
N ALA A 536 -0.77 -18.17 -25.31
CA ALA A 536 -1.24 -19.54 -25.47
C ALA A 536 -0.41 -20.31 -26.52
N PRO A 537 -0.32 -21.66 -26.42
CA PRO A 537 0.43 -22.47 -27.38
C PRO A 537 -0.02 -22.33 -28.85
N ASP A 538 -1.28 -21.94 -29.07
CA ASP A 538 -1.85 -21.68 -30.40
C ASP A 538 -1.57 -20.25 -30.93
N GLY A 539 -0.83 -19.44 -30.16
CA GLY A 539 -0.42 -18.09 -30.50
C GLY A 539 -1.39 -16.99 -30.04
N ARG A 540 -2.55 -17.34 -29.48
CA ARG A 540 -3.49 -16.36 -28.92
C ARG A 540 -2.97 -15.75 -27.62
N LEU A 541 -3.47 -14.58 -27.28
CA LEU A 541 -3.13 -13.86 -26.07
C LEU A 541 -4.22 -14.06 -25.01
N LEU A 542 -3.83 -14.53 -23.83
CA LEU A 542 -4.66 -14.52 -22.63
C LEU A 542 -4.33 -13.26 -21.83
N ILE A 543 -5.33 -12.43 -21.54
CA ILE A 543 -5.19 -11.24 -20.69
C ILE A 543 -6.09 -11.41 -19.47
N ALA A 544 -5.57 -11.08 -18.29
CA ALA A 544 -6.35 -11.04 -17.06
C ALA A 544 -6.30 -9.65 -16.42
N SER A 545 -7.44 -9.25 -15.86
CA SER A 545 -7.61 -7.94 -15.22
C SER A 545 -8.74 -7.97 -14.19
N ARG A 546 -8.84 -6.94 -13.36
CA ARG A 546 -10.03 -6.71 -12.51
C ARG A 546 -11.04 -5.82 -13.21
N ALA A 547 -12.32 -6.10 -13.04
CA ALA A 547 -13.42 -5.25 -13.51
C ALA A 547 -13.65 -4.05 -12.58
N ALA A 548 -13.93 -2.89 -13.16
CA ALA A 548 -14.33 -1.69 -12.42
C ALA A 548 -15.60 -1.91 -11.57
N GLY A 549 -15.65 -1.33 -10.38
CA GLY A 549 -16.81 -1.29 -9.48
C GLY A 549 -17.18 -2.58 -8.75
N GLY A 550 -16.63 -3.73 -9.16
CA GLY A 550 -16.86 -5.04 -8.52
C GLY A 550 -15.58 -5.74 -8.09
N SER A 551 -14.46 -5.47 -8.76
CA SER A 551 -13.14 -6.09 -8.54
C SER A 551 -13.06 -7.57 -8.94
N ASP A 552 -14.09 -8.12 -9.58
CA ASP A 552 -14.04 -9.48 -10.13
C ASP A 552 -12.95 -9.63 -11.18
N VAL A 553 -12.51 -10.86 -11.39
CA VAL A 553 -11.53 -11.18 -12.43
C VAL A 553 -12.23 -11.30 -13.78
N VAL A 554 -11.63 -10.72 -14.81
CA VAL A 554 -12.05 -10.89 -16.21
C VAL A 554 -10.88 -11.45 -17.00
N LEU A 555 -11.13 -12.54 -17.71
CA LEU A 555 -10.19 -13.21 -18.59
C LEU A 555 -10.61 -12.96 -20.04
N HIS A 556 -9.67 -12.50 -20.86
CA HIS A 556 -9.85 -12.31 -22.29
C HIS A 556 -8.91 -13.22 -23.06
N LEU A 557 -9.42 -13.96 -24.03
CA LEU A 557 -8.62 -14.80 -24.92
C LEU A 557 -8.87 -14.38 -26.37
N GLY A 558 -7.81 -14.14 -27.14
CA GLY A 558 -8.00 -13.69 -28.51
C GLY A 558 -6.73 -13.39 -29.28
N GLN A 559 -6.93 -13.06 -30.55
CA GLN A 559 -5.86 -12.61 -31.46
C GLN A 559 -6.43 -11.61 -32.46
N GLY A 560 -5.66 -10.56 -32.76
CA GLY A 560 -6.12 -9.47 -33.62
C GLY A 560 -7.36 -8.79 -33.04
N THR A 561 -8.47 -8.84 -33.78
CA THR A 561 -9.76 -8.24 -33.39
C THR A 561 -10.77 -9.25 -32.84
N ALA A 562 -10.44 -10.53 -32.79
CA ALA A 562 -11.34 -11.58 -32.31
C ALA A 562 -11.01 -11.90 -30.85
N TRP A 563 -11.94 -11.58 -29.94
CA TRP A 563 -11.78 -11.74 -28.50
C TRP A 563 -13.02 -12.37 -27.86
N THR A 564 -12.78 -13.32 -26.95
CA THR A 564 -13.77 -13.76 -25.96
C THR A 564 -13.45 -13.10 -24.62
N GLY A 565 -14.48 -12.83 -23.82
CA GLY A 565 -14.35 -12.26 -22.48
C GLY A 565 -15.20 -13.07 -21.51
N VAL A 566 -14.59 -13.48 -20.40
CA VAL A 566 -15.25 -14.26 -19.36
C VAL A 566 -15.02 -13.56 -18.02
N ARG A 567 -16.10 -13.19 -17.35
CA ARG A 567 -16.05 -12.79 -15.94
C ARG A 567 -16.03 -14.03 -15.06
N VAL A 568 -15.08 -14.06 -14.15
CA VAL A 568 -14.96 -15.06 -13.10
C VAL A 568 -15.22 -14.34 -11.78
N PRO A 569 -16.42 -14.48 -11.21
CA PRO A 569 -16.79 -13.76 -10.00
C PRO A 569 -15.84 -14.08 -8.85
N LEU A 570 -15.40 -13.03 -8.17
CA LEU A 570 -14.59 -13.10 -6.97
C LEU A 570 -15.09 -12.00 -6.03
N GLU A 571 -15.31 -12.35 -4.77
CA GLU A 571 -15.89 -11.46 -3.76
C GLU A 571 -14.87 -10.39 -3.29
N GLY A 572 -14.33 -9.58 -4.20
CA GLY A 572 -13.43 -8.45 -3.91
C GLY A 572 -11.94 -8.72 -4.18
N GLY A 573 -11.10 -7.89 -3.55
CA GLY A 573 -9.64 -7.87 -3.71
C GLY A 573 -9.15 -6.73 -4.60
N ILE A 574 -7.88 -6.35 -4.46
CA ILE A 574 -7.34 -5.10 -5.04
C ILE A 574 -6.09 -5.31 -5.91
N LEU A 575 -5.42 -6.46 -5.80
CA LEU A 575 -4.20 -6.76 -6.57
C LEU A 575 -4.58 -7.32 -7.94
N ALA A 576 -3.88 -6.88 -8.99
CA ALA A 576 -4.08 -7.44 -10.32
C ALA A 576 -3.93 -8.98 -10.29
N PRO A 577 -4.73 -9.73 -11.07
CA PRO A 577 -4.57 -11.17 -11.14
C PRO A 577 -3.23 -11.53 -11.77
N THR A 578 -2.65 -12.65 -11.34
CA THR A 578 -1.58 -13.35 -12.04
C THR A 578 -2.20 -14.50 -12.82
N VAL A 579 -1.73 -14.71 -14.05
CA VAL A 579 -2.06 -15.89 -14.85
C VAL A 579 -0.80 -16.67 -15.17
N ALA A 580 -0.92 -17.99 -15.20
CA ALA A 580 0.12 -18.89 -15.67
C ALA A 580 -0.51 -19.97 -16.57
N LEU A 581 0.19 -20.34 -17.64
CA LEU A 581 -0.23 -21.39 -18.57
C LEU A 581 0.58 -22.66 -18.35
N GLY A 582 -0.13 -23.78 -18.23
CA GLY A 582 0.43 -25.13 -18.12
C GLY A 582 0.67 -25.77 -19.49
N PRO A 583 1.54 -26.80 -19.55
CA PRO A 583 1.87 -27.49 -20.81
C PRO A 583 0.66 -28.16 -21.48
N ASP A 584 -0.36 -28.52 -20.71
CA ASP A 584 -1.56 -29.21 -21.18
C ASP A 584 -2.73 -28.25 -21.49
N GLY A 585 -2.49 -26.93 -21.52
CA GLY A 585 -3.54 -25.93 -21.72
C GLY A 585 -4.30 -25.54 -20.44
N ALA A 586 -3.84 -25.99 -19.27
CA ALA A 586 -4.35 -25.52 -17.98
C ALA A 586 -3.99 -24.04 -17.76
N ILE A 587 -4.91 -23.28 -17.17
CA ILE A 587 -4.73 -21.88 -16.78
C ILE A 587 -4.85 -21.80 -15.27
N ALA A 588 -3.82 -21.31 -14.59
CA ALA A 588 -3.93 -20.92 -13.19
C ALA A 588 -4.14 -19.41 -13.11
N VAL A 589 -5.13 -18.98 -12.31
CA VAL A 589 -5.43 -17.59 -12.01
C VAL A 589 -5.32 -17.39 -10.50
N VAL A 590 -4.50 -16.43 -10.06
CA VAL A 590 -4.27 -16.18 -8.63
C VAL A 590 -4.26 -14.69 -8.32
N CYS A 591 -4.95 -14.28 -7.27
CA CYS A 591 -5.02 -12.90 -6.78
C CYS A 591 -5.42 -12.86 -5.31
N ASP A 592 -5.66 -11.70 -4.72
CA ASP A 592 -6.34 -11.57 -3.42
C ASP A 592 -7.87 -11.54 -3.59
N ASP A 593 -8.63 -11.96 -2.58
CA ASP A 593 -10.07 -11.72 -2.51
C ASP A 593 -10.42 -10.55 -1.58
N GLY A 594 -11.71 -10.31 -1.31
CA GLY A 594 -12.16 -9.22 -0.42
C GLY A 594 -11.76 -9.38 1.04
N SER A 595 -11.32 -10.57 1.48
CA SER A 595 -10.69 -10.73 2.79
C SER A 595 -9.21 -10.35 2.77
N GLY A 596 -8.62 -10.19 1.59
CA GLY A 596 -7.18 -10.00 1.39
C GLY A 596 -6.41 -11.32 1.27
N ALA A 597 -7.07 -12.47 1.42
CA ALA A 597 -6.47 -13.79 1.30
C ALA A 597 -6.13 -14.17 -0.15
N PRO A 598 -5.11 -15.01 -0.40
CA PRO A 598 -4.83 -15.45 -1.76
C PRO A 598 -5.94 -16.38 -2.22
N ALA A 599 -6.56 -16.06 -3.35
CA ALA A 599 -7.53 -16.87 -4.04
C ALA A 599 -6.93 -17.44 -5.32
N ALA A 600 -7.07 -18.75 -5.52
CA ALA A 600 -6.57 -19.45 -6.70
C ALA A 600 -7.67 -20.28 -7.38
N LEU A 601 -7.66 -20.24 -8.71
CA LEU A 601 -8.54 -20.98 -9.60
C LEU A 601 -7.71 -21.62 -10.72
N VAL A 602 -8.10 -22.83 -11.13
CA VAL A 602 -7.57 -23.48 -12.34
C VAL A 602 -8.73 -23.71 -13.32
N LEU A 603 -8.50 -23.36 -14.59
CA LEU A 603 -9.40 -23.52 -15.72
C LEU A 603 -8.67 -24.24 -16.85
N ASP A 604 -9.42 -24.77 -17.82
CA ASP A 604 -8.85 -25.21 -19.09
C ASP A 604 -8.96 -24.08 -20.13
N LEU A 605 -7.96 -23.94 -21.01
CA LEU A 605 -7.97 -22.93 -22.08
C LEU A 605 -9.21 -23.06 -22.97
N ASP A 606 -9.62 -24.29 -23.26
CA ASP A 606 -10.82 -24.59 -24.05
C ASP A 606 -12.11 -24.08 -23.39
N ASP A 607 -12.14 -23.94 -22.06
CA ASP A 607 -13.32 -23.39 -21.37
C ASP A 607 -13.57 -21.92 -21.80
N LEU A 608 -12.50 -21.15 -22.07
CA LEU A 608 -12.58 -19.76 -22.52
C LEU A 608 -13.01 -19.60 -23.99
N ASP A 609 -12.99 -20.70 -24.76
CA ASP A 609 -13.51 -20.77 -26.14
C ASP A 609 -14.98 -21.15 -26.21
N GLY A 610 -15.67 -21.14 -25.06
CA GLY A 610 -17.10 -21.42 -24.98
C GLY A 610 -17.42 -22.92 -24.84
N ALA A 611 -16.42 -23.79 -24.68
CA ALA A 611 -16.65 -25.23 -24.51
C ALA A 611 -17.41 -25.56 -23.22
N ALA A 612 -17.14 -24.84 -22.13
CA ALA A 612 -17.83 -25.02 -20.85
C ALA A 612 -19.20 -24.30 -20.78
N GLY A 613 -19.37 -23.23 -21.57
CA GLY A 613 -20.48 -22.29 -21.44
C GLY A 613 -20.33 -21.32 -20.24
N GLU A 614 -20.92 -20.13 -20.36
CA GLU A 614 -20.77 -19.03 -19.39
C GLU A 614 -21.18 -19.41 -17.96
N LEU A 615 -22.32 -20.10 -17.79
CA LEU A 615 -22.82 -20.52 -16.48
C LEU A 615 -21.86 -21.48 -15.74
N ALA A 616 -21.12 -22.32 -16.45
CA ALA A 616 -20.18 -23.24 -15.84
C ALA A 616 -18.98 -22.47 -15.26
N LEU A 617 -18.44 -21.52 -16.01
CA LEU A 617 -17.32 -20.65 -15.59
C LEU A 617 -17.68 -19.79 -14.39
N LEU A 618 -18.90 -19.25 -14.34
CA LEU A 618 -19.42 -18.48 -13.21
C LEU A 618 -19.52 -19.30 -11.90
N SER A 619 -19.56 -20.62 -12.00
CA SER A 619 -19.71 -21.54 -10.85
C SER A 619 -18.41 -22.23 -10.42
N ARG A 620 -17.28 -21.92 -11.06
CA ARG A 620 -15.99 -22.54 -10.73
C ARG A 620 -15.53 -22.09 -9.34
N PRO A 621 -15.19 -23.03 -8.43
CA PRO A 621 -14.83 -22.68 -7.07
C PRO A 621 -13.41 -22.14 -6.99
N TRP A 622 -13.26 -20.97 -6.37
CA TRP A 622 -11.97 -20.47 -5.90
C TRP A 622 -11.54 -21.23 -4.63
N THR A 623 -10.30 -21.68 -4.62
CA THR A 623 -9.63 -22.00 -3.36
C THR A 623 -9.12 -20.72 -2.73
N ARG A 624 -9.07 -20.68 -1.39
CA ARG A 624 -8.67 -19.50 -0.62
C ARG A 624 -7.69 -19.92 0.46
N GLY A 625 -6.64 -19.13 0.63
CA GLY A 625 -5.78 -19.20 1.80
C GLY A 625 -6.40 -18.51 3.02
N ASP A 626 -5.63 -18.45 4.09
CA ASP A 626 -6.00 -17.92 5.40
C ASP A 626 -5.04 -16.81 5.88
N VAL A 627 -4.26 -16.24 4.96
CA VAL A 627 -3.31 -15.16 5.22
C VAL A 627 -3.55 -13.97 4.31
N THR A 628 -3.54 -12.76 4.85
CA THR A 628 -3.65 -11.54 4.03
C THR A 628 -2.37 -11.30 3.21
N VAL A 629 -2.46 -11.12 1.88
CA VAL A 629 -1.27 -10.98 1.00
C VAL A 629 -0.90 -9.53 0.71
N LEU A 630 0.38 -9.16 0.82
CA LEU A 630 0.86 -7.78 0.62
C LEU A 630 1.19 -7.44 -0.84
N LYS A 631 1.59 -8.45 -1.61
CA LYS A 631 2.05 -8.28 -3.00
C LYS A 631 1.27 -9.21 -3.92
N ARG A 632 1.26 -8.89 -5.21
CA ARG A 632 0.60 -9.74 -6.22
C ARG A 632 1.18 -11.16 -6.11
N PRO A 633 0.34 -12.20 -5.88
CA PRO A 633 0.82 -13.58 -5.83
C PRO A 633 1.47 -14.01 -7.15
N ALA A 634 2.35 -14.99 -7.10
CA ALA A 634 2.96 -15.62 -8.27
C ALA A 634 2.42 -17.04 -8.46
N ALA A 635 2.33 -17.47 -9.72
CA ALA A 635 1.93 -18.81 -10.10
C ALA A 635 2.84 -19.31 -11.22
N ALA A 636 3.12 -20.61 -11.26
CA ALA A 636 3.79 -21.26 -12.37
C ALA A 636 3.43 -22.74 -12.45
N PHE A 637 3.44 -23.29 -13.66
CA PHE A 637 3.37 -24.71 -13.88
C PHE A 637 4.77 -25.29 -14.14
N GLY A 638 5.08 -26.42 -13.49
CA GLY A 638 6.22 -27.24 -13.87
C GLY A 638 6.03 -27.89 -15.23
N SER A 639 7.14 -28.34 -15.83
CA SER A 639 7.10 -29.11 -17.09
C SER A 639 6.32 -30.42 -16.99
N ASP A 640 6.09 -30.91 -15.77
CA ASP A 640 5.27 -32.08 -15.46
C ASP A 640 3.78 -31.76 -15.30
N GLY A 641 3.38 -30.48 -15.41
CA GLY A 641 2.02 -30.01 -15.18
C GLY A 641 1.68 -29.71 -13.73
N SER A 642 2.63 -29.83 -12.79
CA SER A 642 2.40 -29.47 -11.38
C SER A 642 2.25 -27.95 -11.20
N LEU A 643 1.27 -27.51 -10.41
CA LEU A 643 1.05 -26.10 -10.11
C LEU A 643 1.81 -25.71 -8.84
N ARG A 644 2.50 -24.57 -8.88
CA ARG A 644 3.12 -23.95 -7.71
C ARG A 644 2.68 -22.50 -7.58
N LEU A 645 2.29 -22.12 -6.37
CA LEU A 645 1.80 -20.80 -6.01
C LEU A 645 2.67 -20.21 -4.91
N TRP A 646 2.85 -18.89 -4.93
CA TRP A 646 3.57 -18.15 -3.90
C TRP A 646 2.92 -16.80 -3.61
N ALA A 647 2.97 -16.37 -2.35
CA ALA A 647 2.49 -15.07 -1.91
C ALA A 647 3.36 -14.53 -0.77
N VAL A 648 3.61 -13.23 -0.76
CA VAL A 648 4.17 -12.54 0.42
C VAL A 648 3.00 -12.13 1.30
N ALA A 649 2.92 -12.67 2.51
CA ALA A 649 1.81 -12.42 3.43
C ALA A 649 2.08 -11.25 4.37
N ALA A 650 1.04 -10.84 5.11
CA ALA A 650 1.05 -9.72 6.04
C ALA A 650 2.00 -9.95 7.22
N ASP A 651 2.33 -11.20 7.53
CA ASP A 651 3.40 -11.56 8.47
C ASP A 651 4.82 -11.26 7.94
N GLY A 652 4.95 -10.84 6.68
CA GLY A 652 6.23 -10.55 6.02
C GLY A 652 6.98 -11.78 5.53
N GLU A 653 6.37 -12.96 5.65
CA GLU A 653 6.93 -14.23 5.20
C GLU A 653 6.37 -14.65 3.84
N LEU A 654 7.07 -15.57 3.21
CA LEU A 654 6.64 -16.17 1.95
C LEU A 654 5.81 -17.42 2.25
N TRP A 655 4.61 -17.47 1.68
CA TRP A 655 3.72 -18.62 1.72
C TRP A 655 3.66 -19.28 0.36
N THR A 656 3.48 -20.60 0.34
CA THR A 656 3.39 -21.40 -0.88
C THR A 656 2.26 -22.40 -0.79
N ALA A 657 1.78 -22.81 -1.95
CA ALA A 657 0.86 -23.91 -2.09
C ALA A 657 1.16 -24.64 -3.41
N GLN A 658 0.95 -25.96 -3.43
CA GLN A 658 1.24 -26.78 -4.61
C GLN A 658 0.13 -27.80 -4.89
N ALA A 659 -0.09 -28.08 -6.18
CA ALA A 659 -0.99 -29.14 -6.64
C ALA A 659 -0.31 -30.00 -7.70
N GLY A 660 -0.62 -31.30 -7.68
CA GLY A 660 -0.16 -32.22 -8.73
C GLY A 660 -0.82 -31.95 -10.08
N PRO A 661 -0.32 -32.57 -11.16
CA PRO A 661 -0.86 -32.37 -12.50
C PRO A 661 -2.36 -32.69 -12.58
N GLY A 662 -3.14 -31.77 -13.15
CA GLY A 662 -4.60 -31.89 -13.30
C GLY A 662 -5.41 -31.86 -12.00
N ALA A 663 -4.76 -31.67 -10.85
CA ALA A 663 -5.46 -31.51 -9.58
C ALA A 663 -6.03 -30.08 -9.45
N PRO A 664 -7.13 -29.89 -8.70
CA PRO A 664 -7.61 -28.55 -8.37
C PRO A 664 -6.52 -27.78 -7.60
N PRO A 665 -6.60 -26.43 -7.57
CA PRO A 665 -5.68 -25.67 -6.75
C PRO A 665 -5.76 -26.12 -5.28
N PRO A 666 -4.65 -26.05 -4.54
CA PRO A 666 -4.61 -26.44 -3.14
C PRO A 666 -5.40 -25.46 -2.27
N VAL A 667 -6.07 -25.98 -1.23
CA VAL A 667 -6.79 -25.15 -0.24
C VAL A 667 -5.86 -24.65 0.87
N GLY A 668 -4.85 -25.44 1.23
CA GLY A 668 -3.89 -25.08 2.28
C GLY A 668 -2.68 -24.35 1.73
N TRP A 669 -2.36 -23.21 2.33
CA TRP A 669 -1.08 -22.52 2.15
C TRP A 669 -0.19 -22.83 3.34
N GLU A 670 1.12 -22.95 3.10
CA GLU A 670 2.11 -23.17 4.16
C GLU A 670 3.27 -22.19 4.01
N SER A 671 3.98 -21.91 5.11
CA SER A 671 5.22 -21.13 5.06
C SER A 671 6.22 -21.84 4.14
N ALA A 672 6.80 -21.08 3.21
CA ALA A 672 7.78 -21.54 2.24
C ALA A 672 9.22 -21.43 2.74
N ALA A 673 9.46 -20.67 3.81
CA ALA A 673 10.76 -20.35 4.38
C ALA A 673 10.67 -20.11 5.89
#